data_AF-A0A7V4N2M4-F1
#
_entry.id   AF-A0A7V4N2M4-F1
#
_cell.length_a   1.000
_cell.length_b   1.000
_cell.length_c   1.000
_cell.angle_alpha   90.00
_cell.angle_beta   90.00
_cell.angle_gamma   90.00
#
_symmetry.space_group_name_H-M   'P 1'
#
loop_
_entity.id
_entity.type
_entity.pdbx_description
1 polymer ?
#
loop_
_entity_poly.entity_id
_entity_poly.type
_entity_poly.pdbx_seq_one_letter_code
_entity_poly.pdbx_strand_id
1 'polypeptide(L)'
;SSKPLEINLLGLPGETVSFRMEGLRKFSKAWLEGKEVPELLQSRFVTVAFEGTPWKNAYHRKIASLRPVPVPADAEALYEATCFAADNNALEVRSLYRSGPSAIPQVNAAREAFFNDPQFVSKSGWDRYLFDGDPSTFFNVHITSNPETTLKHGALRLDCGKVIEADKIIIRDVGENDNFKKAEVSADLVHWKEVSLDKKGKILTVAVPAGISFRYLRMNVTPTTMSEIEGYRGGQKLDRSQWRCSNLFKPADEKKAKMAFSFSFVLDEIPDGSYLAIAVPGRYRVYVRTKDWVAPWNAPGAPGRFQVLINGMPLDTVFGTRGVEWNWHYGGEVFLKPQMITLSLHDLTGFEGRCDAIFLSCDSSVTLPQNAGKEMKRWRRNLLGIPEQPVCAGKYDLVVVGGGIAGMCAALSAARLGLKVALVHDRPVLGGNNSPEVRVWLGGKTNLEPYPHIGDIVKELEPAKAAHYGPENTGDLYEAEKRRHIIESEKNISFFPMIHINEVTREGNTILSVTGEHIETGKLYCFRGTLFADCTGDGTAGYLAGADFDSIVSRHMGFTNFWCVDSTPEVSSFPRCPWALDLSDKPFPGRNNKRPSYIPCDLHALGVWYWESGIDKDPIHEGEQIRDWNFRAMYGAWDALKNIDKKYPCHKLKFAAYIAGKRESRQLLGDIILTREHLLDSTAFEDGCVPCTWDMDLHLPHPDYEKGFEGNAFITQDYHTPFPRPYWLPYRCLYSRNITNLFMAGRNISVTHEALGTVRVMRTTGMMGEIVGMAAFLAKEKKCTPRQVYQQYLHELKRLMKKGVGKNNQ
;
A
#
# COMPACT_ATOMS: atom_id res chain seq x y z
N SER A 1 10.16 25.17 -25.26
CA SER A 1 11.36 25.89 -24.79
C SER A 1 12.55 25.33 -25.56
N SER A 2 13.24 26.16 -26.34
CA SER A 2 14.44 25.83 -27.12
C SER A 2 15.74 25.89 -26.29
N LYS A 3 15.64 25.96 -24.95
CA LYS A 3 16.80 25.99 -24.06
C LYS A 3 17.38 24.58 -23.87
N PRO A 4 18.71 24.43 -23.83
CA PRO A 4 19.35 23.15 -23.52
C PRO A 4 18.96 22.69 -22.10
N LEU A 5 18.90 21.38 -21.91
CA LEU A 5 18.75 20.77 -20.60
C LEU A 5 20.15 20.54 -20.03
N GLU A 6 20.50 21.30 -19.00
CA GLU A 6 21.76 21.14 -18.28
C GLU A 6 21.56 20.20 -17.08
N ILE A 7 22.43 19.19 -16.97
CA ILE A 7 22.41 18.21 -15.88
C ILE A 7 23.80 18.18 -15.27
N ASN A 8 23.89 18.53 -14.00
CA ASN A 8 25.12 18.39 -13.22
C ASN A 8 25.17 16.98 -12.64
N LEU A 9 26.18 16.21 -13.05
CA LEU A 9 26.45 14.89 -12.48
C LEU A 9 27.32 15.06 -11.24
N LEU A 10 26.95 14.37 -10.15
CA LEU A 10 27.73 14.31 -8.92
C LEU A 10 28.15 12.85 -8.72
N GLY A 11 29.44 12.63 -8.48
CA GLY A 11 30.02 11.33 -8.19
C GLY A 11 31.16 11.45 -7.20
N LEU A 12 31.64 10.34 -6.67
CA LEU A 12 32.72 10.37 -5.69
C LEU A 12 34.06 10.74 -6.35
N PRO A 13 34.97 11.44 -5.65
CA PRO A 13 36.28 11.78 -6.20
C PRO A 13 37.02 10.55 -6.74
N GLY A 14 37.48 10.61 -7.98
CA GLY A 14 38.22 9.51 -8.63
C GLY A 14 37.36 8.30 -9.04
N GLU A 15 36.06 8.33 -8.78
CA GLU A 15 35.15 7.27 -9.17
C GLU A 15 34.89 7.32 -10.68
N THR A 16 34.73 6.15 -11.28
CA THR A 16 34.32 5.99 -12.66
C THR A 16 32.93 5.37 -12.69
N VAL A 17 31.94 6.13 -13.13
CA VAL A 17 30.54 5.68 -13.17
C VAL A 17 30.08 5.58 -14.62
N SER A 18 29.50 4.44 -14.97
CA SER A 18 28.78 4.27 -16.24
C SER A 18 27.31 4.57 -16.03
N PHE A 19 26.76 5.51 -16.80
CA PHE A 19 25.33 5.81 -16.80
C PHE A 19 24.79 5.83 -18.22
N ARG A 20 23.48 5.64 -18.36
CA ARG A 20 22.77 5.84 -19.63
C ARG A 20 21.60 6.76 -19.39
N MET A 21 21.22 7.52 -20.41
CA MET A 21 20.03 8.35 -20.36
C MET A 21 18.94 7.78 -21.26
N GLU A 22 17.73 7.65 -20.72
CA GLU A 22 16.57 7.17 -21.45
C GLU A 22 15.62 8.32 -21.78
N GLY A 23 14.85 8.19 -22.86
CA GLY A 23 13.81 9.17 -23.20
C GLY A 23 14.29 10.46 -23.88
N LEU A 24 15.53 10.53 -24.36
CA LEU A 24 16.10 11.73 -24.99
C LEU A 24 15.69 11.96 -26.46
N ARG A 25 14.63 11.32 -26.96
CA ARG A 25 14.18 11.39 -28.38
C ARG A 25 13.85 12.81 -28.90
N LYS A 26 13.73 13.79 -28.02
CA LYS A 26 13.43 15.20 -28.35
C LYS A 26 14.70 16.06 -28.52
N PHE A 27 15.87 15.51 -28.22
CA PHE A 27 17.15 16.20 -28.31
C PHE A 27 17.91 15.71 -29.54
N SER A 28 18.48 16.63 -30.31
CA SER A 28 19.26 16.32 -31.51
C SER A 28 20.76 16.17 -31.25
N LYS A 29 21.24 16.70 -30.10
CA LYS A 29 22.64 16.69 -29.69
C LYS A 29 22.73 16.53 -28.16
N ALA A 30 23.80 15.91 -27.70
CA ALA A 30 24.13 15.78 -26.28
C ALA A 30 25.62 16.05 -26.10
N TRP A 31 25.97 16.75 -25.03
CA TRP A 31 27.36 17.02 -24.69
C TRP A 31 27.63 16.57 -23.26
N LEU A 32 28.84 16.08 -23.05
CA LEU A 32 29.40 15.77 -21.75
C LEU A 32 30.75 16.48 -21.67
N GLU A 33 30.90 17.39 -20.72
CA GLU A 33 32.13 18.19 -20.54
C GLU A 33 32.63 18.86 -21.84
N GLY A 34 31.69 19.39 -22.63
CA GLY A 34 31.99 20.10 -23.88
C GLY A 34 32.27 19.20 -25.10
N LYS A 35 32.33 17.88 -24.94
CA LYS A 35 32.44 16.93 -26.06
C LYS A 35 31.06 16.41 -26.44
N GLU A 36 30.77 16.37 -27.73
CA GLU A 36 29.51 15.79 -28.22
C GLU A 36 29.52 14.27 -28.04
N VAL A 37 28.50 13.72 -27.37
CA VAL A 37 28.38 12.30 -27.04
C VAL A 37 27.04 11.77 -27.56
N PRO A 38 26.94 11.46 -28.87
CA PRO A 38 25.69 11.00 -29.49
C PRO A 38 25.18 9.67 -28.91
N GLU A 39 26.04 8.89 -28.26
CA GLU A 39 25.71 7.64 -27.57
C GLU A 39 24.66 7.84 -26.45
N LEU A 40 24.66 9.00 -25.78
CA LEU A 40 23.65 9.34 -24.77
C LEU A 40 22.24 9.41 -25.37
N LEU A 41 22.11 9.93 -26.60
CA LEU A 41 20.83 10.00 -27.31
C LEU A 41 20.32 8.61 -27.75
N GLN A 42 21.23 7.64 -27.87
CA GLN A 42 20.95 6.25 -28.23
C GLN A 42 20.74 5.35 -27.00
N SER A 43 20.66 5.94 -25.80
CA SER A 43 20.52 5.21 -24.53
C SER A 43 21.62 4.16 -24.30
N ARG A 44 22.82 4.41 -24.84
CA ARG A 44 24.01 3.60 -24.55
C ARG A 44 24.65 4.10 -23.27
N PHE A 45 25.37 3.20 -22.60
CA PHE A 45 26.16 3.56 -21.43
C PHE A 45 27.32 4.44 -21.86
N VAL A 46 27.51 5.52 -21.12
CA VAL A 46 28.64 6.44 -21.21
C VAL A 46 29.28 6.49 -19.84
N THR A 47 30.60 6.45 -19.85
CA THR A 47 31.41 6.44 -18.64
C THR A 47 31.90 7.84 -18.36
N VAL A 48 31.67 8.32 -17.13
CA VAL A 48 32.27 9.55 -16.62
C VAL A 48 33.23 9.19 -15.51
N ALA A 49 34.43 9.75 -15.58
CA ALA A 49 35.38 9.75 -14.48
C ALA A 49 35.22 11.09 -13.74
N PHE A 50 34.95 11.01 -12.45
CA PHE A 50 34.91 12.19 -11.60
C PHE A 50 36.33 12.52 -11.14
N GLU A 51 36.74 13.77 -11.26
CA GLU A 51 38.07 14.19 -10.83
C GLU A 51 38.29 13.94 -9.33
N GLY A 52 39.52 13.62 -8.95
CA GLY A 52 39.94 13.41 -7.57
C GLY A 52 40.49 12.00 -7.30
N THR A 53 40.74 11.70 -6.03
CA THR A 53 41.33 10.43 -5.59
C THR A 53 40.25 9.52 -5.00
N PRO A 54 40.13 8.26 -5.45
CA PRO A 54 39.19 7.30 -4.89
C PRO A 54 39.42 7.11 -3.39
N TRP A 55 38.34 6.96 -2.63
CA TRP A 55 38.44 6.54 -1.24
C TRP A 55 38.99 5.10 -1.16
N LYS A 56 40.00 4.91 -0.32
CA LYS A 56 40.58 3.63 0.05
C LYS A 56 39.58 2.74 0.79
N ASN A 57 38.67 3.32 1.56
CA ASN A 57 37.77 2.61 2.45
C ASN A 57 36.29 2.79 2.09
N ALA A 58 35.52 1.69 2.07
CA ALA A 58 34.07 1.75 1.89
C ALA A 58 33.38 2.52 3.03
N TYR A 59 32.38 3.33 2.68
CA TYR A 59 31.56 4.10 3.64
C TYR A 59 30.71 3.22 4.57
N HIS A 60 30.52 1.94 4.24
CA HIS A 60 29.97 0.93 5.14
C HIS A 60 30.98 -0.20 5.32
N ARG A 61 31.56 -0.28 6.52
CA ARG A 61 32.59 -1.28 6.86
C ARG A 61 32.57 -1.63 8.34
N LYS A 62 33.10 -2.82 8.66
CA LYS A 62 33.34 -3.20 10.04
C LYS A 62 34.53 -2.39 10.59
N ILE A 63 34.23 -1.44 11.47
CA ILE A 63 35.25 -0.56 12.06
C ILE A 63 36.04 -1.29 13.16
N ALA A 64 35.35 -2.07 14.00
CA ALA A 64 35.98 -2.85 15.07
C ALA A 64 35.08 -3.98 15.55
N SER A 65 35.57 -4.77 16.51
CA SER A 65 34.75 -5.70 17.30
C SER A 65 34.63 -5.16 18.72
N LEU A 66 33.40 -5.09 19.26
CA LEU A 66 33.17 -4.58 20.61
C LEU A 66 33.73 -5.55 21.65
N ARG A 67 34.76 -5.11 22.38
CA ARG A 67 35.33 -5.87 23.51
C ARG A 67 34.86 -5.23 24.82
N PRO A 68 34.21 -5.98 25.72
CA PRO A 68 33.75 -5.41 26.98
C PRO A 68 34.95 -5.01 27.83
N VAL A 69 34.81 -3.87 28.50
CA VAL A 69 35.75 -3.37 29.51
C VAL A 69 34.98 -3.05 30.79
N PRO A 70 35.65 -2.98 31.96
CA PRO A 70 35.02 -2.48 33.17
C PRO A 70 34.38 -1.10 32.90
N VAL A 71 33.21 -0.86 33.50
CA VAL A 71 32.56 0.45 33.43
C VAL A 71 33.52 1.49 34.04
N PRO A 72 33.91 2.54 33.30
CA PRO A 72 34.83 3.55 33.81
C PRO A 72 34.27 4.24 35.06
N ALA A 73 35.17 4.61 35.99
CA ALA A 73 34.78 5.30 37.23
C ALA A 73 34.13 6.67 36.96
N ASP A 74 34.44 7.29 35.82
CA ASP A 74 33.92 8.57 35.33
C ASP A 74 32.72 8.41 34.37
N ALA A 75 32.08 7.24 34.31
CA ALA A 75 30.94 7.00 33.41
C ALA A 75 29.77 7.98 33.60
N GLU A 76 29.55 8.48 34.83
CA GLU A 76 28.58 9.56 35.08
C GLU A 76 28.99 10.86 34.40
N ALA A 77 30.26 11.25 34.51
CA ALA A 77 30.78 12.45 33.87
C ALA A 77 30.74 12.33 32.33
N LEU A 78 31.01 11.16 31.76
CA LEU A 78 30.87 10.89 30.33
C LEU A 78 29.40 10.97 29.86
N TYR A 79 28.47 10.47 30.67
CA TYR A 79 27.04 10.60 30.40
C TYR A 79 26.58 12.06 30.45
N GLU A 80 26.95 12.80 31.49
CA GLU A 80 26.60 14.22 31.60
C GLU A 80 27.28 15.03 30.50
N ALA A 81 28.54 14.77 30.15
CA ALA A 81 29.21 15.38 29.00
C ALA A 81 28.41 15.16 27.71
N THR A 82 27.87 13.96 27.51
CA THR A 82 26.97 13.67 26.37
C THR A 82 25.67 14.47 26.47
N CYS A 83 25.08 14.59 27.66
CA CYS A 83 23.84 15.35 27.86
C CYS A 83 24.01 16.87 27.64
N PHE A 84 25.15 17.44 28.06
CA PHE A 84 25.51 18.85 27.84
C PHE A 84 25.95 19.11 26.39
N ALA A 85 26.57 18.12 25.73
CA ALA A 85 26.94 18.20 24.32
C ALA A 85 25.75 18.01 23.38
N ALA A 86 24.72 17.30 23.83
CA ALA A 86 23.49 17.11 23.08
C ALA A 86 22.64 18.38 23.14
N ASP A 87 22.69 19.14 22.05
CA ASP A 87 21.87 20.31 21.83
C ASP A 87 20.37 19.96 21.81
N ASN A 88 19.53 20.89 22.24
CA ASN A 88 18.10 20.65 22.43
C ASN A 88 17.36 20.58 21.08
N ASN A 89 16.81 19.39 20.80
CA ASN A 89 15.92 19.10 19.69
C ASN A 89 16.63 18.93 18.32
N ALA A 90 16.18 17.97 17.52
CA ALA A 90 16.80 17.60 16.24
C ALA A 90 16.68 18.67 15.13
N LEU A 91 16.13 19.85 15.44
CA LEU A 91 15.81 20.96 14.53
C LEU A 91 16.28 22.30 15.09
N GLU A 92 17.44 22.34 15.72
CA GLU A 92 17.97 23.54 16.37
C GLU A 92 18.36 24.62 15.34
N VAL A 93 17.69 25.78 15.43
CA VAL A 93 17.92 26.92 14.55
C VAL A 93 19.30 27.54 14.82
N ARG A 94 19.77 27.54 16.07
CA ARG A 94 21.07 28.11 16.45
C ARG A 94 22.25 27.24 16.03
N SER A 95 22.15 25.91 16.05
CA SER A 95 23.14 25.03 15.38
C SER A 95 23.21 25.30 13.88
N LEU A 96 22.06 25.52 13.22
CA LEU A 96 22.03 25.90 11.81
C LEU A 96 22.61 27.31 11.55
N TYR A 97 22.37 28.30 12.40
CA TYR A 97 23.06 29.61 12.33
C TYR A 97 24.56 29.49 12.57
N ARG A 98 24.99 28.67 13.54
CA ARG A 98 26.40 28.38 13.84
C ARG A 98 27.09 27.61 12.70
N SER A 99 26.36 26.77 11.97
CA SER A 99 26.85 26.06 10.78
C SER A 99 27.14 26.98 9.60
N GLY A 100 26.73 28.25 9.69
CA GLY A 100 26.94 29.25 8.66
C GLY A 100 26.01 29.11 7.45
N PRO A 101 26.09 30.07 6.52
CA PRO A 101 25.32 30.02 5.28
C PRO A 101 25.77 28.83 4.42
N SER A 102 24.81 28.16 3.78
CA SER A 102 25.13 27.20 2.73
C SER A 102 25.66 27.94 1.49
N ALA A 103 26.62 27.35 0.78
CA ALA A 103 27.02 27.87 -0.53
C ALA A 103 25.93 27.67 -1.61
N ILE A 104 24.87 26.91 -1.30
CA ILE A 104 23.75 26.63 -2.22
C ILE A 104 22.59 27.59 -1.89
N PRO A 105 22.27 28.57 -2.75
CA PRO A 105 21.24 29.58 -2.46
C PRO A 105 19.86 29.01 -2.16
N GLN A 106 19.49 27.90 -2.82
CA GLN A 106 18.22 27.21 -2.62
C GLN A 106 18.13 26.57 -1.24
N VAL A 107 19.26 26.10 -0.69
CA VAL A 107 19.31 25.56 0.67
C VAL A 107 19.11 26.69 1.69
N ASN A 108 19.70 27.87 1.47
CA ASN A 108 19.47 29.03 2.33
C ASN A 108 18.01 29.50 2.25
N ALA A 109 17.43 29.59 1.05
CA ALA A 109 16.04 29.98 0.87
C ALA A 109 15.06 28.99 1.51
N ALA A 110 15.33 27.68 1.41
CA ALA A 110 14.53 26.64 2.07
C ALA A 110 14.64 26.72 3.60
N ARG A 111 15.85 26.98 4.13
CA ARG A 111 16.08 27.21 5.57
C ARG A 111 15.28 28.42 6.06
N GLU A 112 15.36 29.55 5.37
CA GLU A 112 14.62 30.77 5.75
C GLU A 112 13.11 30.59 5.65
N ALA A 113 12.61 29.94 4.59
CA ALA A 113 11.19 29.66 4.43
C ALA A 113 10.64 28.78 5.56
N PHE A 114 11.40 27.76 5.97
CA PHE A 114 11.04 26.91 7.10
C PHE A 114 11.03 27.67 8.43
N PHE A 115 12.04 28.50 8.69
CA PHE A 115 12.13 29.26 9.95
C PHE A 115 11.16 30.42 10.08
N ASN A 116 10.63 30.91 8.96
CA ASN A 116 9.62 31.97 8.95
C ASN A 116 8.20 31.44 8.78
N ASP A 117 8.02 30.10 8.74
CA ASP A 117 6.70 29.50 8.63
C ASP A 117 5.86 29.80 9.90
N PRO A 118 4.67 30.43 9.78
CA PRO A 118 3.86 30.80 10.93
C PRO A 118 3.44 29.63 11.82
N GLN A 119 3.25 28.42 11.26
CA GLN A 119 2.93 27.23 12.05
C GLN A 119 4.13 26.77 12.85
N PHE A 120 5.32 26.84 12.27
CA PHE A 120 6.57 26.54 12.97
C PHE A 120 6.81 27.55 14.11
N VAL A 121 6.54 28.84 13.86
CA VAL A 121 6.62 29.91 14.87
C VAL A 121 5.64 29.76 16.02
N SER A 122 4.39 29.45 15.72
CA SER A 122 3.32 29.34 16.72
C SER A 122 3.45 28.17 17.70
N LYS A 123 4.32 27.18 17.41
CA LYS A 123 4.42 25.94 18.19
C LYS A 123 5.43 25.99 19.34
N SER A 124 6.19 27.07 19.52
CA SER A 124 7.07 27.32 20.68
C SER A 124 8.06 26.17 21.00
N GLY A 125 8.41 25.35 20.00
CA GLY A 125 9.18 24.11 20.16
C GLY A 125 10.68 24.24 19.88
N TRP A 126 11.25 25.43 20.03
CA TRP A 126 12.57 25.80 19.52
C TRP A 126 13.26 26.84 20.40
N ASP A 127 14.59 26.78 20.42
CA ASP A 127 15.53 27.48 21.31
C ASP A 127 16.03 28.83 20.78
N ARG A 128 15.62 29.20 19.55
CA ARG A 128 16.06 30.40 18.82
C ARG A 128 16.07 31.66 19.67
N TYR A 129 15.16 31.72 20.64
CA TYR A 129 14.89 32.90 21.45
C TYR A 129 15.29 32.80 22.92
N LEU A 130 15.76 31.63 23.40
CA LEU A 130 16.35 31.57 24.73
C LEU A 130 17.69 32.34 24.68
N PHE A 131 17.94 33.23 25.65
CA PHE A 131 19.11 34.12 25.74
C PHE A 131 19.12 35.38 24.86
N ASP A 132 18.06 35.67 24.09
CA ASP A 132 18.02 36.84 23.18
C ASP A 132 17.51 38.14 23.82
N GLY A 133 16.97 38.05 25.04
CA GLY A 133 16.40 39.18 25.77
C GLY A 133 14.97 39.55 25.38
N ASP A 134 14.29 38.75 24.55
CA ASP A 134 12.90 38.96 24.14
C ASP A 134 11.93 38.14 25.03
N PRO A 135 11.20 38.79 25.95
CA PRO A 135 10.28 38.10 26.86
C PRO A 135 8.99 37.61 26.19
N SER A 136 8.76 37.93 24.91
CA SER A 136 7.59 37.47 24.16
C SER A 136 7.76 36.04 23.62
N THR A 137 8.95 35.48 23.79
CA THR A 137 9.33 34.18 23.28
C THR A 137 9.38 33.16 24.42
N PHE A 138 8.95 31.93 24.16
CA PHE A 138 8.87 30.89 25.18
C PHE A 138 9.33 29.56 24.63
N PHE A 139 10.17 28.88 25.41
CA PHE A 139 10.46 27.46 25.28
C PHE A 139 9.45 26.69 26.14
N ASN A 140 8.62 25.87 25.49
CA ASN A 140 7.63 25.05 26.16
C ASN A 140 8.01 23.57 26.09
N VAL A 141 8.20 22.95 27.25
CA VAL A 141 8.53 21.51 27.36
C VAL A 141 7.28 20.63 27.19
N HIS A 142 6.08 21.21 27.26
CA HIS A 142 4.84 20.49 27.00
C HIS A 142 4.56 20.37 25.50
N ILE A 143 4.64 19.15 24.98
CA ILE A 143 3.89 18.75 23.78
C ILE A 143 2.96 17.57 24.13
N THR A 144 1.66 17.88 24.05
CA THR A 144 0.44 17.06 23.93
C THR A 144 0.00 16.16 25.09
N SER A 145 -1.23 16.44 25.52
CA SER A 145 -2.12 15.62 26.34
C SER A 145 -2.49 14.31 25.62
N ASN A 146 -1.63 13.29 25.75
CA ASN A 146 -2.06 11.90 25.66
C ASN A 146 -1.87 11.25 27.05
N PRO A 147 -2.95 10.90 27.77
CA PRO A 147 -2.87 10.36 29.13
C PRO A 147 -2.03 9.08 29.30
N GLU A 148 -1.73 8.37 28.20
CA GLU A 148 -0.97 7.12 28.23
C GLU A 148 0.54 7.28 27.94
N THR A 149 1.01 8.47 27.53
CA THR A 149 2.43 8.69 27.17
C THR A 149 3.01 9.99 27.72
N THR A 150 2.69 10.35 28.96
CA THR A 150 3.38 11.46 29.64
C THR A 150 4.87 11.12 29.72
N LEU A 151 5.69 11.76 28.88
CA LEU A 151 7.15 11.75 29.02
C LEU A 151 7.47 12.23 30.43
N LYS A 152 7.86 11.30 31.31
CA LYS A 152 8.31 11.62 32.67
C LYS A 152 9.44 12.65 32.53
N HIS A 153 9.28 13.83 33.10
CA HIS A 153 10.12 15.04 32.91
C HIS A 153 11.63 14.75 32.76
N GLY A 154 12.26 15.38 31.77
CA GLY A 154 13.72 15.47 31.68
C GLY A 154 14.29 16.44 32.71
N ALA A 155 15.60 16.59 32.73
CA ALA A 155 16.32 17.43 33.71
C ALA A 155 17.07 18.56 33.00
N LEU A 156 17.03 19.78 33.57
CA LEU A 156 17.63 20.97 32.97
C LEU A 156 19.15 20.93 33.07
N ARG A 157 19.83 21.15 31.96
CA ARG A 157 21.29 21.33 31.86
C ARG A 157 21.55 22.68 31.24
N LEU A 158 22.40 23.49 31.86
CA LEU A 158 22.87 24.77 31.34
C LEU A 158 24.40 24.72 31.24
N ASP A 159 24.95 24.84 30.04
CA ASP A 159 26.37 25.06 29.80
C ASP A 159 26.60 26.55 29.49
N CYS A 160 27.40 27.23 30.31
CA CYS A 160 27.70 28.65 30.13
C CYS A 160 28.77 28.91 29.04
N GLY A 161 29.27 27.86 28.39
CA GLY A 161 30.29 27.89 27.34
C GLY A 161 31.73 28.07 27.85
N LYS A 162 31.90 28.71 29.02
CA LYS A 162 33.15 28.85 29.76
C LYS A 162 32.89 28.82 31.26
N VAL A 163 33.96 28.67 32.05
CA VAL A 163 33.86 28.85 33.51
C VAL A 163 33.58 30.33 33.79
N ILE A 164 32.52 30.58 34.56
CA ILE A 164 32.05 31.92 34.95
C ILE A 164 31.91 32.02 36.46
N GLU A 165 31.78 33.25 36.94
CA GLU A 165 31.37 33.56 38.30
C GLU A 165 30.07 34.36 38.23
N ALA A 166 29.06 33.92 38.98
CA ALA A 166 27.77 34.55 39.08
C ALA A 166 27.33 34.54 40.55
N ASP A 167 26.59 35.55 40.98
CA ASP A 167 25.92 35.56 42.28
C ASP A 167 24.59 34.80 42.20
N LYS A 168 23.94 34.86 41.02
CA LYS A 168 22.68 34.18 40.76
C LYS A 168 22.43 33.91 39.28
N ILE A 169 21.70 32.83 39.01
CA ILE A 169 21.04 32.55 37.73
C ILE A 169 19.53 32.72 37.92
N ILE A 170 18.88 33.45 37.02
CA ILE A 170 17.44 33.71 37.03
C ILE A 170 16.82 33.03 35.81
N ILE A 171 15.84 32.16 36.04
CA ILE A 171 15.03 31.52 35.00
C ILE A 171 13.63 32.14 35.06
N ARG A 172 13.19 32.72 33.95
CA ARG A 172 11.93 33.46 33.83
C ARG A 172 10.83 32.61 33.22
N ASP A 173 9.62 32.92 33.62
CA ASP A 173 8.38 32.29 33.16
C ASP A 173 8.33 30.78 33.38
N VAL A 174 8.84 30.33 34.53
CA VAL A 174 8.72 28.93 34.98
C VAL A 174 7.27 28.58 35.32
N GLY A 175 6.87 27.34 35.07
CA GLY A 175 5.49 26.91 35.27
C GLY A 175 5.09 26.93 36.74
N GLU A 176 3.84 27.26 37.03
CA GLU A 176 3.36 27.50 38.40
C GLU A 176 3.47 26.25 39.29
N ASN A 177 3.24 25.07 38.71
CA ASN A 177 3.24 23.78 39.42
C ASN A 177 4.60 23.05 39.43
N ASP A 178 5.66 23.65 38.88
CA ASP A 178 6.98 23.01 38.85
C ASP A 178 7.58 22.92 40.26
N ASN A 179 7.99 21.69 40.64
CA ASN A 179 8.61 21.37 41.93
C ASN A 179 10.12 21.12 41.78
N PHE A 180 10.92 22.17 42.01
CA PHE A 180 12.38 22.11 41.93
C PHE A 180 12.97 21.67 43.27
N LYS A 181 13.73 20.57 43.28
CA LYS A 181 14.29 20.02 44.53
C LYS A 181 15.80 20.18 44.63
N LYS A 182 16.52 20.16 43.50
CA LYS A 182 17.98 20.13 43.52
C LYS A 182 18.56 20.85 42.31
N ALA A 183 19.55 21.70 42.56
CA ALA A 183 20.43 22.26 41.54
C ALA A 183 21.88 22.10 41.99
N GLU A 184 22.74 21.79 41.03
CA GLU A 184 24.16 21.63 41.27
C GLU A 184 24.93 22.35 40.17
N VAL A 185 26.09 22.87 40.54
CA VAL A 185 27.03 23.49 39.62
C VAL A 185 28.36 22.75 39.61
N SER A 186 29.01 22.73 38.45
CA SER A 186 30.32 22.12 38.28
C SER A 186 31.16 22.90 37.27
N ALA A 187 32.48 22.91 37.48
CA ALA A 187 33.44 23.43 36.50
C ALA A 187 33.91 22.34 35.51
N ASP A 188 33.81 21.06 35.88
CA ASP A 188 34.51 19.95 35.22
C ASP A 188 33.66 18.68 34.98
N LEU A 189 32.37 18.70 35.34
CA LEU A 189 31.42 17.57 35.28
C LEU A 189 31.70 16.42 36.26
N VAL A 190 32.80 16.49 37.01
CA VAL A 190 33.21 15.46 37.97
C VAL A 190 32.84 15.90 39.38
N HIS A 191 33.16 17.14 39.73
CA HIS A 191 32.92 17.70 41.05
C HIS A 191 31.69 18.60 41.02
N TRP A 192 30.59 18.12 41.61
CA TRP A 192 29.32 18.84 41.70
C TRP A 192 29.15 19.47 43.08
N LYS A 193 28.76 20.75 43.11
CA LYS A 193 28.41 21.48 44.33
C LYS A 193 26.95 21.84 44.29
N GLU A 194 26.22 21.48 45.34
CA GLU A 194 24.81 21.87 45.47
C GLU A 194 24.69 23.38 45.73
N VAL A 195 23.69 24.00 45.10
CA VAL A 195 23.39 25.43 45.20
C VAL A 195 21.91 25.63 45.56
N SER A 196 21.60 26.76 46.19
CA SER A 196 20.24 27.01 46.68
C SER A 196 19.31 27.53 45.56
N LEU A 197 18.04 27.19 45.69
CA LEU A 197 16.97 27.53 44.76
C LEU A 197 15.86 28.29 45.50
N ASP A 198 15.38 29.39 44.92
CA ASP A 198 14.24 30.17 45.42
C ASP A 198 13.30 30.50 44.26
N LYS A 199 12.02 30.07 44.37
CA LYS A 199 11.00 30.33 43.35
C LYS A 199 10.00 31.36 43.89
N LYS A 200 9.88 32.51 43.22
CA LYS A 200 8.90 33.56 43.52
C LYS A 200 8.01 33.80 42.31
N GLY A 201 6.77 33.31 42.39
CA GLY A 201 5.84 33.32 41.27
C GLY A 201 6.42 32.56 40.07
N LYS A 202 6.52 33.24 38.93
CA LYS A 202 7.06 32.70 37.66
C LYS A 202 8.57 32.87 37.51
N ILE A 203 9.28 33.26 38.57
CA ILE A 203 10.73 33.47 38.53
C ILE A 203 11.40 32.44 39.45
N LEU A 204 12.30 31.65 38.89
CA LEU A 204 13.17 30.74 39.63
C LEU A 204 14.58 31.35 39.72
N THR A 205 15.12 31.47 40.92
CA THR A 205 16.45 31.99 41.17
C THR A 205 17.34 30.89 41.74
N VAL A 206 18.45 30.61 41.07
CA VAL A 206 19.54 29.75 41.56
C VAL A 206 20.59 30.67 42.16
N ALA A 207 20.74 30.66 43.49
CA ALA A 207 21.74 31.49 44.16
C ALA A 207 23.07 30.74 44.26
N VAL A 208 24.14 31.37 43.79
CA VAL A 208 25.48 30.78 43.74
C VAL A 208 26.33 31.49 44.80
N PRO A 209 26.77 30.78 45.86
CA PRO A 209 27.61 31.36 46.90
C PRO A 209 28.90 32.00 46.35
N ALA A 210 29.36 33.05 47.02
CA ALA A 210 30.62 33.72 46.68
C ALA A 210 31.80 32.73 46.69
N GLY A 211 32.70 32.86 45.71
CA GLY A 211 33.87 31.99 45.56
C GLY A 211 33.61 30.67 44.82
N ILE A 212 32.41 30.46 44.26
CA ILE A 212 32.09 29.32 43.40
C ILE A 212 32.06 29.77 41.93
N SER A 213 33.09 29.36 41.18
CA SER A 213 33.08 29.46 39.72
C SER A 213 32.56 28.15 39.12
N PHE A 214 31.79 28.21 38.04
CA PHE A 214 31.22 27.03 37.39
C PHE A 214 31.05 27.26 35.89
N ARG A 215 30.94 26.17 35.13
CA ARG A 215 30.56 26.20 33.71
C ARG A 215 29.19 25.56 33.51
N TYR A 216 28.95 24.46 34.21
CA TYR A 216 27.77 23.63 34.07
C TYR A 216 26.86 23.81 35.27
N LEU A 217 25.56 23.93 35.00
CA LEU A 217 24.50 23.86 35.99
C LEU A 217 23.55 22.74 35.59
N ARG A 218 23.21 21.86 36.52
CA ARG A 218 22.21 20.80 36.32
C ARG A 218 21.11 20.90 37.36
N MET A 219 19.89 20.59 36.95
CA MET A 219 18.72 20.50 37.82
C MET A 219 18.02 19.17 37.58
N ASN A 220 17.52 18.55 38.64
CA ASN A 220 16.86 17.25 38.56
C ASN A 220 15.49 17.28 37.85
N VAL A 221 14.91 18.47 37.66
CA VAL A 221 13.65 18.69 36.96
C VAL A 221 13.83 19.88 36.02
N THR A 222 13.32 19.76 34.79
CA THR A 222 13.23 20.88 33.86
C THR A 222 11.95 21.69 34.10
N PRO A 223 12.00 23.04 34.09
CA PRO A 223 10.79 23.85 34.11
C PRO A 223 9.89 23.53 32.92
N THR A 224 8.58 23.57 33.12
CA THR A 224 7.59 23.25 32.07
C THR A 224 7.51 24.33 30.99
N THR A 225 7.73 25.58 31.37
CA THR A 225 7.88 26.74 30.47
C THR A 225 9.10 27.56 30.88
N MET A 226 9.78 28.20 29.92
CA MET A 226 10.82 29.20 30.19
C MET A 226 10.85 30.23 29.07
N SER A 227 10.87 31.52 29.40
CA SER A 227 11.13 32.57 28.40
C SER A 227 12.60 32.93 28.31
N GLU A 228 13.31 32.89 29.44
CA GLU A 228 14.66 33.45 29.50
C GLU A 228 15.48 32.91 30.67
N ILE A 229 16.80 32.80 30.50
CA ILE A 229 17.76 32.40 31.55
C ILE A 229 18.89 33.43 31.64
N GLU A 230 18.99 34.14 32.76
CA GLU A 230 19.93 35.25 32.95
C GLU A 230 20.94 34.95 34.06
N GLY A 231 22.20 35.35 33.89
CA GLY A 231 23.19 35.36 34.96
C GLY A 231 23.47 36.77 35.45
N TYR A 232 23.73 36.93 36.75
CA TYR A 232 24.11 38.21 37.33
C TYR A 232 25.35 38.09 38.22
N ARG A 233 26.20 39.11 38.18
CA ARG A 233 27.32 39.30 39.10
C ARG A 233 27.45 40.78 39.47
N GLY A 234 27.52 41.09 40.77
CA GLY A 234 27.58 42.46 41.27
C GLY A 234 26.43 43.34 40.79
N GLY A 235 25.26 42.75 40.52
CA GLY A 235 24.10 43.43 39.93
C GLY A 235 24.15 43.63 38.41
N GLN A 236 25.25 43.30 37.74
CA GLN A 236 25.38 43.37 36.28
C GLN A 236 24.99 42.04 35.62
N LYS A 237 24.29 42.12 34.49
CA LYS A 237 23.90 40.95 33.70
C LYS A 237 25.13 40.41 32.95
N LEU A 238 25.31 39.09 32.99
CA LEU A 238 26.41 38.40 32.32
C LEU A 238 26.16 38.26 30.81
N ASP A 239 27.24 38.16 30.03
CA ASP A 239 27.17 37.78 28.62
C ASP A 239 26.80 36.29 28.51
N ARG A 240 25.79 36.02 27.67
CA ARG A 240 25.17 34.69 27.47
C ARG A 240 25.26 34.24 26.03
N SER A 241 26.04 34.94 25.20
CA SER A 241 26.22 34.62 23.78
C SER A 241 26.68 33.18 23.53
N GLN A 242 27.37 32.59 24.51
CA GLN A 242 27.92 31.23 24.48
C GLN A 242 27.09 30.20 25.27
N TRP A 243 25.98 30.60 25.90
CA TRP A 243 25.22 29.71 26.78
C TRP A 243 24.34 28.76 25.97
N ARG A 244 24.19 27.53 26.48
CA ARG A 244 23.39 26.45 25.88
C ARG A 244 22.56 25.76 26.94
N CYS A 245 21.37 25.30 26.58
CA CYS A 245 20.49 24.63 27.52
C CYS A 245 19.87 23.36 26.91
N SER A 246 19.86 22.26 27.68
CA SER A 246 19.27 20.98 27.28
C SER A 246 18.33 20.47 28.38
N ASN A 247 17.24 19.83 27.97
CA ASN A 247 16.24 19.23 28.85
C ASN A 247 15.82 17.81 28.44
N LEU A 248 16.48 17.24 27.43
CA LEU A 248 16.06 15.99 26.78
C LEU A 248 16.33 14.75 27.64
N PHE A 249 17.36 14.80 28.47
CA PHE A 249 17.90 13.61 29.14
C PHE A 249 17.47 13.52 30.60
N LYS A 250 17.40 12.29 31.09
CA LYS A 250 17.15 12.01 32.50
C LYS A 250 18.38 12.32 33.36
N PRO A 251 18.21 12.49 34.68
CA PRO A 251 19.33 12.50 35.63
C PRO A 251 20.20 11.23 35.51
N ALA A 252 21.51 11.36 35.73
CA ALA A 252 22.47 10.26 35.56
C ALA A 252 22.24 9.09 36.54
N ASP A 253 21.72 9.38 37.73
CA ASP A 253 21.32 8.40 38.74
C ASP A 253 20.15 7.50 38.28
N GLU A 254 19.28 7.99 37.39
CA GLU A 254 18.26 7.18 36.70
C GLU A 254 18.82 6.38 35.50
N LYS A 255 20.01 6.73 35.00
CA LYS A 255 20.62 6.16 33.77
C LYS A 255 22.02 5.59 34.01
N LYS A 256 22.16 4.76 35.05
CA LYS A 256 23.44 4.10 35.38
C LYS A 256 23.96 3.21 34.26
N ALA A 257 25.23 3.41 33.88
CA ALA A 257 25.93 2.56 32.92
C ALA A 257 26.05 1.12 33.45
N LYS A 258 25.61 0.15 32.64
CA LYS A 258 25.67 -1.29 32.99
C LYS A 258 26.84 -2.03 32.36
N MET A 259 27.34 -1.54 31.22
CA MET A 259 28.43 -2.14 30.45
C MET A 259 29.20 -1.04 29.73
N ALA A 260 30.48 -1.27 29.48
CA ALA A 260 31.33 -0.42 28.67
C ALA A 260 32.12 -1.26 27.66
N PHE A 261 32.48 -0.64 26.54
CA PHE A 261 33.29 -1.25 25.48
C PHE A 261 34.37 -0.26 25.06
N SER A 262 35.56 -0.74 24.70
CA SER A 262 36.65 0.12 24.20
C SER A 262 37.23 -0.44 22.91
N PHE A 263 37.42 0.44 21.93
CA PHE A 263 38.14 0.17 20.69
C PHE A 263 38.71 1.47 20.11
N SER A 264 39.86 1.39 19.44
CA SER A 264 40.48 2.51 18.72
C SER A 264 40.42 2.24 17.22
N PHE A 265 40.11 3.27 16.44
CA PHE A 265 40.08 3.22 14.99
C PHE A 265 40.47 4.58 14.40
N VAL A 266 40.93 4.59 13.16
CA VAL A 266 41.22 5.79 12.39
C VAL A 266 40.28 5.81 11.19
N LEU A 267 39.65 6.95 10.94
CA LEU A 267 38.91 7.21 9.72
C LEU A 267 39.69 8.26 8.94
N ASP A 268 40.51 7.80 8.01
CA ASP A 268 41.44 8.59 7.21
C ASP A 268 40.79 9.30 6.00
N GLU A 269 39.50 9.06 5.78
CA GLU A 269 38.72 9.53 4.62
C GLU A 269 37.30 9.93 5.03
N ILE A 270 37.19 11.01 5.81
CA ILE A 270 35.90 11.58 6.21
C ILE A 270 35.74 12.97 5.56
N PRO A 271 34.70 13.21 4.76
CA PRO A 271 34.30 14.56 4.36
C PRO A 271 33.86 15.40 5.56
N ASP A 272 34.28 16.67 5.58
CA ASP A 272 33.86 17.63 6.61
C ASP A 272 32.33 17.61 6.81
N GLY A 273 31.89 17.40 8.06
CA GLY A 273 30.46 17.35 8.43
C GLY A 273 29.79 15.96 8.48
N SER A 274 30.54 14.87 8.31
CA SER A 274 29.99 13.50 8.41
C SER A 274 29.69 13.06 9.86
N TYR A 275 28.74 12.11 10.03
CA TYR A 275 28.38 11.51 11.32
C TYR A 275 28.46 9.96 11.31
N LEU A 276 28.64 9.35 12.49
CA LEU A 276 28.83 7.90 12.69
C LEU A 276 27.56 7.23 13.26
N ALA A 277 27.11 6.11 12.68
CA ALA A 277 26.01 5.29 13.19
C ALA A 277 26.45 3.83 13.42
N ILE A 278 25.99 3.19 14.52
CA ILE A 278 26.40 1.84 14.95
C ILE A 278 25.16 0.96 15.27
N ALA A 279 25.09 -0.27 14.75
CA ALA A 279 24.02 -1.25 15.02
C ALA A 279 24.50 -2.38 15.97
N VAL A 280 23.60 -2.92 16.81
CA VAL A 280 23.92 -3.89 17.89
C VAL A 280 23.12 -5.21 17.73
N PRO A 281 23.73 -6.41 17.93
CA PRO A 281 23.05 -7.72 17.92
C PRO A 281 21.97 -7.86 19.01
N GLY A 282 20.96 -8.73 18.82
CA GLY A 282 19.90 -8.95 19.83
C GLY A 282 19.11 -10.26 19.71
N ARG A 283 18.44 -10.67 20.81
CA ARG A 283 17.43 -11.74 20.83
C ARG A 283 16.08 -11.17 20.44
N TYR A 284 15.39 -11.83 19.52
CA TYR A 284 14.09 -11.45 19.00
C TYR A 284 13.09 -12.57 19.23
N ARG A 285 11.90 -12.22 19.70
CA ARG A 285 10.69 -13.06 19.67
C ARG A 285 10.08 -12.97 18.30
N VAL A 286 9.75 -14.11 17.71
CA VAL A 286 9.08 -14.19 16.41
C VAL A 286 7.61 -14.49 16.62
N TYR A 287 6.74 -13.72 15.96
CA TYR A 287 5.30 -13.93 15.92
C TYR A 287 4.85 -14.01 14.46
N VAL A 288 3.97 -14.94 14.15
CA VAL A 288 3.44 -15.14 12.79
C VAL A 288 1.94 -15.06 12.83
N ARG A 289 1.34 -14.18 12.01
CA ARG A 289 -0.10 -14.08 11.85
C ARG A 289 -0.57 -15.05 10.78
N THR A 290 -1.33 -16.06 11.19
CA THR A 290 -1.70 -17.22 10.37
C THR A 290 -3.06 -17.76 10.82
N LYS A 291 -3.58 -18.76 10.10
CA LYS A 291 -4.77 -19.55 10.45
C LYS A 291 -4.68 -20.94 9.83
N ASP A 292 -5.46 -21.87 10.36
CA ASP A 292 -5.77 -23.12 9.68
C ASP A 292 -6.98 -22.90 8.76
N TRP A 293 -6.73 -22.88 7.45
CA TRP A 293 -7.76 -22.47 6.49
C TRP A 293 -8.89 -23.48 6.33
N VAL A 294 -8.73 -24.75 6.75
CA VAL A 294 -9.82 -25.75 6.72
C VAL A 294 -10.57 -25.88 8.05
N ALA A 295 -10.09 -25.22 9.12
CA ALA A 295 -10.72 -25.22 10.43
C ALA A 295 -12.20 -24.77 10.44
N PRO A 296 -12.68 -23.84 9.57
CA PRO A 296 -14.11 -23.48 9.55
C PRO A 296 -15.07 -24.65 9.35
N TRP A 297 -14.61 -25.80 8.83
CA TRP A 297 -15.42 -26.98 8.57
C TRP A 297 -15.12 -28.16 9.50
N ASN A 298 -14.33 -27.97 10.56
CA ASN A 298 -13.84 -29.04 11.44
C ASN A 298 -13.21 -30.20 10.65
N ALA A 299 -12.57 -29.90 9.52
CA ALA A 299 -11.94 -30.90 8.68
C ALA A 299 -10.66 -31.45 9.33
N PRO A 300 -10.34 -32.75 9.17
CA PRO A 300 -9.18 -33.33 9.82
C PRO A 300 -7.86 -32.90 9.17
N GLY A 301 -6.89 -32.48 9.99
CA GLY A 301 -5.55 -32.10 9.55
C GLY A 301 -5.42 -30.60 9.22
N ALA A 302 -4.24 -30.20 8.77
CA ALA A 302 -3.88 -28.82 8.45
C ALA A 302 -3.06 -28.79 7.15
N PRO A 303 -3.72 -28.68 5.98
CA PRO A 303 -3.08 -28.83 4.67
C PRO A 303 -2.32 -27.58 4.21
N GLY A 304 -2.46 -26.45 4.89
CA GLY A 304 -1.66 -25.24 4.66
C GLY A 304 -0.61 -24.99 5.75
N ARG A 305 -0.02 -26.05 6.33
CA ARG A 305 0.98 -25.87 7.39
C ARG A 305 2.35 -25.56 6.80
N PHE A 306 3.08 -24.65 7.43
CA PHE A 306 4.34 -24.14 6.89
C PHE A 306 5.35 -23.82 8.00
N GLN A 307 6.60 -23.63 7.60
CA GLN A 307 7.68 -23.13 8.47
C GLN A 307 8.13 -21.74 8.04
N VAL A 308 8.54 -20.93 9.02
CA VAL A 308 9.33 -19.72 8.78
C VAL A 308 10.80 -20.11 8.91
N LEU A 309 11.61 -19.72 7.93
CA LEU A 309 13.05 -19.95 7.91
C LEU A 309 13.77 -18.61 8.06
N ILE A 310 14.76 -18.57 8.95
CA ILE A 310 15.66 -17.42 9.15
C ILE A 310 17.07 -17.86 8.76
N ASN A 311 17.63 -17.23 7.74
CA ASN A 311 18.90 -17.64 7.11
C ASN A 311 18.89 -19.12 6.67
N GLY A 312 17.76 -19.58 6.14
CA GLY A 312 17.56 -20.96 5.72
C GLY A 312 17.34 -21.96 6.86
N MET A 313 17.42 -21.54 8.13
CA MET A 313 17.16 -22.39 9.29
C MET A 313 15.69 -22.28 9.70
N PRO A 314 14.91 -23.37 9.71
CA PRO A 314 13.51 -23.33 10.13
C PRO A 314 13.38 -23.04 11.62
N LEU A 315 12.34 -22.30 12.00
CA LEU A 315 11.89 -22.25 13.39
C LEU A 315 11.32 -23.60 13.82
N ASP A 316 11.43 -23.91 15.12
CA ASP A 316 10.86 -25.14 15.70
C ASP A 316 9.34 -25.20 15.56
N THR A 317 8.69 -24.04 15.53
CA THR A 317 7.23 -23.95 15.40
C THR A 317 6.78 -24.16 13.96
N VAL A 318 5.81 -25.07 13.77
CA VAL A 318 5.06 -25.22 12.52
C VAL A 318 3.77 -24.40 12.61
N PHE A 319 3.58 -23.50 11.64
CA PHE A 319 2.48 -22.55 11.56
C PHE A 319 1.35 -23.06 10.66
N GLY A 320 0.20 -22.38 10.68
CA GLY A 320 -0.98 -22.75 9.89
C GLY A 320 -1.70 -24.01 10.38
N THR A 321 -1.48 -24.39 11.65
CA THR A 321 -1.97 -25.66 12.24
C THR A 321 -3.18 -25.50 13.15
N ARG A 322 -3.62 -24.26 13.43
CA ARG A 322 -4.74 -23.96 14.32
C ARG A 322 -5.33 -22.57 14.04
N GLY A 323 -6.57 -22.37 14.48
CA GLY A 323 -7.29 -21.10 14.42
C GLY A 323 -8.19 -21.01 13.19
N VAL A 324 -9.48 -20.77 13.40
CA VAL A 324 -10.47 -20.50 12.35
C VAL A 324 -10.23 -19.12 11.74
N GLU A 325 -10.04 -18.14 12.63
CA GLU A 325 -9.74 -16.75 12.28
C GLU A 325 -8.23 -16.47 12.30
N TRP A 326 -7.82 -15.42 11.57
CA TRP A 326 -6.44 -14.95 11.56
C TRP A 326 -5.96 -14.49 12.94
N ASN A 327 -4.96 -15.18 13.50
CA ASN A 327 -4.41 -14.88 14.83
C ASN A 327 -2.87 -15.00 14.88
N TRP A 328 -2.28 -14.47 15.96
CA TRP A 328 -0.83 -14.52 16.17
C TRP A 328 -0.40 -15.84 16.81
N HIS A 329 0.54 -16.52 16.16
CA HIS A 329 1.19 -17.72 16.68
C HIS A 329 2.61 -17.34 17.10
N TYR A 330 2.97 -17.66 18.34
CA TYR A 330 4.32 -17.46 18.82
C TYR A 330 5.26 -18.51 18.20
N GLY A 331 6.36 -18.03 17.63
CA GLY A 331 7.36 -18.82 16.90
C GLY A 331 8.64 -19.11 17.65
N GLY A 332 8.75 -18.67 18.91
CA GLY A 332 9.97 -18.79 19.72
C GLY A 332 10.89 -17.58 19.65
N GLU A 333 12.09 -17.74 20.21
CA GLU A 333 13.14 -16.71 20.21
C GLU A 333 14.27 -17.09 19.27
N VAL A 334 14.80 -16.09 18.55
CA VAL A 334 15.95 -16.22 17.66
C VAL A 334 16.99 -15.16 17.99
N PHE A 335 18.27 -15.52 17.88
CA PHE A 335 19.36 -14.57 18.02
C PHE A 335 19.77 -14.06 16.64
N LEU A 336 19.60 -12.77 16.40
CA LEU A 336 19.96 -12.16 15.11
C LEU A 336 21.25 -11.35 15.26
N LYS A 337 22.22 -11.68 14.42
CA LYS A 337 23.46 -10.90 14.25
C LYS A 337 23.20 -9.72 13.30
N PRO A 338 23.95 -8.61 13.42
CA PRO A 338 23.86 -7.47 12.52
C PRO A 338 24.50 -7.82 11.17
N GLN A 339 23.79 -8.64 10.40
CA GLN A 339 24.14 -9.10 9.06
C GLN A 339 22.87 -9.07 8.19
N MET A 340 23.03 -9.31 6.89
CA MET A 340 21.87 -9.58 6.04
C MET A 340 21.13 -10.82 6.56
N ILE A 341 19.83 -10.67 6.81
CA ILE A 341 18.96 -11.75 7.26
C ILE A 341 18.03 -12.12 6.11
N THR A 342 17.99 -13.40 5.76
CA THR A 342 17.02 -13.93 4.81
C THR A 342 15.83 -14.50 5.57
N LEU A 343 14.62 -14.05 5.23
CA LEU A 343 13.37 -14.64 5.69
C LEU A 343 12.69 -15.36 4.53
N SER A 344 12.29 -16.61 4.74
CA SER A 344 11.51 -17.37 3.76
C SER A 344 10.42 -18.20 4.42
N LEU A 345 9.39 -18.53 3.64
CA LEU A 345 8.31 -19.44 4.02
C LEU A 345 8.48 -20.75 3.27
N HIS A 346 8.32 -21.87 3.97
CA HIS A 346 8.34 -23.20 3.37
C HIS A 346 7.00 -23.89 3.66
N ASP A 347 6.16 -24.01 2.62
CA ASP A 347 4.94 -24.82 2.69
C ASP A 347 5.31 -26.30 2.76
N LEU A 348 4.91 -26.98 3.83
CA LEU A 348 5.27 -28.37 4.09
C LEU A 348 4.36 -29.37 3.37
N THR A 349 3.32 -28.87 2.72
CA THR A 349 2.15 -29.64 2.32
C THR A 349 1.76 -29.40 0.86
N GLY A 350 2.03 -28.19 0.35
CA GLY A 350 1.69 -27.78 -1.01
C GLY A 350 0.22 -27.41 -1.20
N PHE A 351 -0.55 -27.20 -0.13
CA PHE A 351 -1.96 -26.79 -0.17
C PHE A 351 -2.16 -25.43 0.51
N GLU A 352 -1.45 -24.44 -0.04
CA GLU A 352 -1.62 -23.02 0.18
C GLU A 352 -1.54 -22.59 1.66
N GLY A 353 -0.34 -22.59 2.24
CA GLY A 353 -0.13 -22.01 3.57
C GLY A 353 -0.58 -20.55 3.71
N ARG A 354 -1.19 -20.20 4.85
CA ARG A 354 -1.73 -18.85 5.13
C ARG A 354 -0.78 -18.05 6.03
N CYS A 355 -0.11 -17.06 5.47
CA CYS A 355 0.74 -16.14 6.24
C CYS A 355 0.39 -14.70 5.86
N ASP A 356 -0.02 -13.90 6.84
CA ASP A 356 -0.38 -12.49 6.65
C ASP A 356 0.72 -11.55 7.18
N ALA A 357 1.39 -11.91 8.28
CA ALA A 357 2.50 -11.11 8.80
C ALA A 357 3.51 -11.94 9.60
N ILE A 358 4.77 -11.52 9.55
CA ILE A 358 5.84 -12.00 10.45
C ILE A 358 6.35 -10.78 11.21
N PHE A 359 6.35 -10.85 12.54
CA PHE A 359 6.77 -9.77 13.41
C PHE A 359 7.89 -10.25 14.34
N LEU A 360 8.99 -9.49 14.37
CA LEU A 360 10.15 -9.76 15.22
C LEU A 360 10.29 -8.64 16.25
N SER A 361 10.32 -8.98 17.54
CA SER A 361 10.42 -8.01 18.62
C SER A 361 11.46 -8.40 19.67
N CYS A 362 12.30 -7.46 20.08
CA CYS A 362 13.17 -7.62 21.25
C CYS A 362 12.44 -7.33 22.58
N ASP A 363 11.25 -6.72 22.53
CA ASP A 363 10.43 -6.38 23.68
C ASP A 363 9.60 -7.58 24.15
N SER A 364 9.78 -7.99 25.40
CA SER A 364 9.02 -9.06 26.06
C SER A 364 7.60 -8.67 26.46
N SER A 365 7.31 -7.37 26.50
CA SER A 365 6.01 -6.82 26.87
C SER A 365 5.14 -6.42 25.68
N VAL A 366 5.59 -6.74 24.45
CA VAL A 366 4.88 -6.33 23.24
C VAL A 366 3.46 -6.92 23.20
N THR A 367 2.48 -6.04 23.05
CA THR A 367 1.07 -6.42 22.85
C THR A 367 0.75 -6.35 21.37
N LEU A 368 0.21 -7.44 20.82
CA LEU A 368 -0.13 -7.54 19.41
C LEU A 368 -1.63 -7.32 19.20
N PRO A 369 -2.04 -6.46 18.25
CA PRO A 369 -3.45 -6.31 17.89
C PRO A 369 -4.03 -7.65 17.40
N GLN A 370 -5.18 -8.05 17.91
CA GLN A 370 -5.78 -9.35 17.59
C GLN A 370 -6.58 -9.30 16.27
N ASN A 371 -7.32 -8.22 16.05
CA ASN A 371 -8.26 -8.09 14.93
C ASN A 371 -7.62 -7.42 13.71
N ALA A 372 -7.99 -7.83 12.49
CA ALA A 372 -7.50 -7.25 11.22
C ALA A 372 -8.03 -5.82 10.91
N GLY A 373 -8.69 -5.17 11.87
CA GLY A 373 -9.40 -3.90 11.68
C GLY A 373 -8.50 -2.66 11.66
N LYS A 374 -9.10 -1.50 11.93
CA LYS A 374 -8.41 -0.20 11.97
C LYS A 374 -7.20 -0.17 12.91
N GLU A 375 -7.28 -0.90 14.02
CA GLU A 375 -6.19 -1.02 15.00
C GLU A 375 -4.95 -1.69 14.41
N MET A 376 -5.09 -2.88 13.81
CA MET A 376 -3.99 -3.57 13.12
C MET A 376 -3.40 -2.71 12.00
N LYS A 377 -4.24 -2.05 11.20
CA LYS A 377 -3.77 -1.13 10.16
C LYS A 377 -2.93 0.00 10.75
N ARG A 378 -3.42 0.68 11.79
CA ARG A 378 -2.67 1.76 12.48
C ARG A 378 -1.34 1.23 13.05
N TRP A 379 -1.38 0.07 13.72
CA TRP A 379 -0.20 -0.56 14.30
C TRP A 379 0.88 -0.89 13.25
N ARG A 380 0.49 -1.54 12.14
CA ARG A 380 1.42 -1.84 11.01
C ARG A 380 2.04 -0.57 10.44
N ARG A 381 1.23 0.46 10.23
CA ARG A 381 1.69 1.73 9.67
C ARG A 381 2.70 2.42 10.56
N ASN A 382 2.44 2.46 11.87
CA ASN A 382 3.38 3.01 12.85
C ASN A 382 4.70 2.23 12.85
N LEU A 383 4.66 0.90 12.82
CA LEU A 383 5.86 0.07 12.77
C LEU A 383 6.68 0.25 11.50
N LEU A 384 6.03 0.43 10.36
CA LEU A 384 6.67 0.59 9.06
C LEU A 384 7.03 2.05 8.73
N GLY A 385 6.75 2.98 9.65
CA GLY A 385 6.97 4.42 9.42
C GLY A 385 6.14 5.00 8.27
N ILE A 386 4.97 4.42 7.99
CA ILE A 386 4.10 4.85 6.88
C ILE A 386 3.26 6.05 7.34
N PRO A 387 3.42 7.24 6.76
CA PRO A 387 2.71 8.45 7.20
C PRO A 387 1.20 8.33 7.04
N GLU A 388 0.40 8.75 8.04
CA GLU A 388 -1.07 8.73 7.97
C GLU A 388 -1.64 9.49 6.77
N GLN A 389 -0.96 10.56 6.34
CA GLN A 389 -1.41 11.37 5.22
C GLN A 389 -1.14 10.66 3.88
N PRO A 390 -2.18 10.49 3.02
CA PRO A 390 -2.00 9.91 1.70
C PRO A 390 -1.08 10.76 0.80
N VAL A 391 -0.26 10.10 0.00
CA VAL A 391 0.50 10.73 -1.07
C VAL A 391 -0.47 11.25 -2.13
N CYS A 392 -0.34 12.52 -2.50
CA CYS A 392 -1.12 13.09 -3.60
C CYS A 392 -0.69 12.43 -4.93
N ALA A 393 -1.56 11.60 -5.50
CA ALA A 393 -1.31 10.95 -6.79
C ALA A 393 -1.60 11.86 -7.99
N GLY A 394 -2.13 13.07 -7.74
CA GLY A 394 -2.40 14.09 -8.75
C GLY A 394 -3.88 14.41 -8.93
N LYS A 395 -4.14 15.30 -9.89
CA LYS A 395 -5.48 15.70 -10.33
C LYS A 395 -5.73 15.20 -11.76
N TYR A 396 -6.92 14.64 -11.97
CA TYR A 396 -7.34 13.98 -13.20
C TYR A 396 -8.71 14.48 -13.66
N ASP A 397 -8.98 14.37 -14.96
CA ASP A 397 -10.32 14.61 -15.50
C ASP A 397 -11.22 13.43 -15.19
N LEU A 398 -10.70 12.21 -15.34
CA LEU A 398 -11.38 10.96 -15.02
C LEU A 398 -10.48 10.05 -14.16
N VAL A 399 -11.01 9.55 -13.05
CA VAL A 399 -10.37 8.47 -12.27
C VAL A 399 -11.16 7.18 -12.49
N VAL A 400 -10.53 6.20 -13.12
CA VAL A 400 -11.09 4.87 -13.37
C VAL A 400 -10.57 3.90 -12.32
N VAL A 401 -11.47 3.29 -11.55
CA VAL A 401 -11.12 2.32 -10.51
C VAL A 401 -11.45 0.92 -11.00
N GLY A 402 -10.43 0.11 -11.27
CA GLY A 402 -10.53 -1.28 -11.74
C GLY A 402 -9.89 -1.50 -13.11
N GLY A 403 -8.85 -2.32 -13.18
CA GLY A 403 -8.10 -2.66 -14.41
C GLY A 403 -8.66 -3.85 -15.21
N GLY A 404 -9.96 -4.12 -15.11
CA GLY A 404 -10.64 -5.12 -15.94
C GLY A 404 -10.79 -4.68 -17.40
N ILE A 405 -11.37 -5.54 -18.25
CA ILE A 405 -11.65 -5.18 -19.66
C ILE A 405 -12.48 -3.89 -19.76
N ALA A 406 -13.51 -3.73 -18.93
CA ALA A 406 -14.32 -2.50 -18.85
C ALA A 406 -13.49 -1.26 -18.51
N GLY A 407 -12.69 -1.32 -17.44
CA GLY A 407 -11.91 -0.17 -16.98
C GLY A 407 -10.77 0.20 -17.93
N MET A 408 -10.10 -0.76 -18.54
CA MET A 408 -9.12 -0.49 -19.60
C MET A 408 -9.76 0.20 -20.80
N CYS A 409 -10.93 -0.27 -21.25
CA CYS A 409 -11.65 0.36 -22.36
C CYS A 409 -12.12 1.78 -22.02
N ALA A 410 -12.60 2.01 -20.79
CA ALA A 410 -12.97 3.34 -20.31
C ALA A 410 -11.78 4.29 -20.28
N ALA A 411 -10.65 3.84 -19.74
CA ALA A 411 -9.44 4.65 -19.66
C ALA A 411 -8.89 5.01 -21.05
N LEU A 412 -8.78 4.03 -21.95
CA LEU A 412 -8.31 4.25 -23.33
C LEU A 412 -9.25 5.16 -24.12
N SER A 413 -10.56 4.94 -24.01
CA SER A 413 -11.57 5.74 -24.70
C SER A 413 -11.53 7.22 -24.27
N ALA A 414 -11.50 7.48 -22.96
CA ALA A 414 -11.36 8.82 -22.42
C ALA A 414 -10.01 9.48 -22.78
N ALA A 415 -8.92 8.75 -22.64
CA ALA A 415 -7.57 9.26 -22.88
C ALA A 415 -7.33 9.66 -24.34
N ARG A 416 -7.83 8.85 -25.29
CA ARG A 416 -7.72 9.13 -26.74
C ARG A 416 -8.56 10.31 -27.20
N LEU A 417 -9.63 10.61 -26.48
CA LEU A 417 -10.42 11.84 -26.67
C LEU A 417 -9.79 13.06 -25.97
N GLY A 418 -8.67 12.88 -25.26
CA GLY A 418 -7.88 13.97 -24.70
C GLY A 418 -8.03 14.19 -23.19
N LEU A 419 -8.78 13.34 -22.47
CA LEU A 419 -8.89 13.46 -21.02
C LEU A 419 -7.63 12.99 -20.31
N LYS A 420 -7.22 13.67 -19.23
CA LYS A 420 -6.19 13.16 -18.32
C LYS A 420 -6.80 12.11 -17.39
N VAL A 421 -6.35 10.86 -17.51
CA VAL A 421 -6.95 9.70 -16.82
C VAL A 421 -6.01 9.11 -15.77
N ALA A 422 -6.53 8.78 -14.60
CA ALA A 422 -5.89 7.82 -13.69
C ALA A 422 -6.59 6.46 -13.84
N LEU A 423 -5.83 5.41 -14.15
CA LEU A 423 -6.31 4.03 -14.07
C LEU A 423 -5.73 3.38 -12.82
N VAL A 424 -6.56 3.12 -11.82
CA VAL A 424 -6.16 2.52 -10.54
C VAL A 424 -6.60 1.06 -10.51
N HIS A 425 -5.68 0.14 -10.25
CA HIS A 425 -5.96 -1.29 -10.20
C HIS A 425 -5.34 -1.92 -8.96
N ASP A 426 -6.08 -2.81 -8.31
CA ASP A 426 -5.74 -3.48 -7.06
C ASP A 426 -4.77 -4.66 -7.22
N ARG A 427 -4.44 -5.09 -8.46
CA ARG A 427 -3.61 -6.27 -8.73
C ARG A 427 -2.41 -5.98 -9.63
N PRO A 428 -1.39 -6.86 -9.66
CA PRO A 428 -0.20 -6.68 -10.49
C PRO A 428 -0.45 -6.88 -11.99
N VAL A 429 -1.51 -7.57 -12.39
CA VAL A 429 -1.82 -7.87 -13.80
C VAL A 429 -3.21 -7.40 -14.21
N LEU A 430 -3.29 -6.76 -15.38
CA LEU A 430 -4.54 -6.26 -15.96
C LEU A 430 -5.43 -7.39 -16.53
N GLY A 431 -6.72 -7.10 -16.69
CA GLY A 431 -7.68 -7.99 -17.36
C GLY A 431 -8.87 -8.42 -16.50
N GLY A 432 -8.83 -8.19 -15.18
CA GLY A 432 -9.94 -8.56 -14.29
C GLY A 432 -10.13 -10.08 -14.26
N ASN A 433 -11.32 -10.59 -14.55
CA ASN A 433 -11.57 -12.03 -14.67
C ASN A 433 -10.91 -12.65 -15.93
N ASN A 434 -10.56 -11.85 -16.93
CA ASN A 434 -9.81 -12.29 -18.11
C ASN A 434 -8.29 -12.07 -17.90
N SER A 435 -7.82 -12.12 -16.65
CA SER A 435 -6.39 -12.09 -16.33
C SER A 435 -5.79 -13.51 -16.35
N PRO A 436 -4.46 -13.66 -16.46
CA PRO A 436 -3.80 -14.96 -16.36
C PRO A 436 -4.01 -15.70 -15.02
N GLU A 437 -4.43 -14.98 -13.98
CA GLU A 437 -4.66 -15.51 -12.62
C GLU A 437 -6.04 -16.16 -12.48
N VAL A 438 -7.04 -15.67 -13.24
CA VAL A 438 -8.46 -16.10 -13.14
C VAL A 438 -8.89 -16.95 -14.35
N ARG A 439 -8.42 -16.59 -15.54
CA ARG A 439 -8.57 -17.35 -16.80
C ARG A 439 -10.00 -17.59 -17.31
N VAL A 440 -10.89 -16.60 -17.15
CA VAL A 440 -12.20 -16.60 -17.84
C VAL A 440 -12.01 -16.04 -19.25
N TRP A 441 -12.56 -16.67 -20.29
CA TRP A 441 -12.45 -16.22 -21.69
C TRP A 441 -13.41 -15.07 -22.03
N LEU A 442 -13.09 -14.32 -23.09
CA LEU A 442 -13.96 -13.25 -23.60
C LEU A 442 -15.15 -13.85 -24.38
N GLY A 443 -16.37 -13.53 -23.98
CA GLY A 443 -17.60 -13.87 -24.71
C GLY A 443 -18.36 -12.63 -25.17
N GLY A 444 -19.37 -12.84 -26.01
CA GLY A 444 -20.16 -11.78 -26.67
C GLY A 444 -19.68 -11.46 -28.09
N LYS A 445 -20.44 -10.61 -28.79
CA LYS A 445 -20.07 -10.01 -30.09
C LYS A 445 -19.82 -8.52 -29.90
N THR A 446 -19.05 -7.91 -30.80
CA THR A 446 -18.76 -6.47 -30.84
C THR A 446 -19.07 -5.91 -32.22
N ASN A 447 -18.97 -4.59 -32.40
CA ASN A 447 -18.99 -3.92 -33.71
C ASN A 447 -20.27 -4.23 -34.52
N LEU A 448 -21.44 -4.08 -33.90
CA LEU A 448 -22.74 -4.30 -34.53
C LEU A 448 -23.42 -2.98 -34.89
N GLU A 449 -24.22 -2.99 -35.96
CA GLU A 449 -25.08 -1.86 -36.33
C GLU A 449 -26.11 -1.56 -35.23
N PRO A 450 -26.32 -0.31 -34.81
CA PRO A 450 -25.99 0.92 -35.54
C PRO A 450 -24.66 1.60 -35.15
N TYR A 451 -23.83 0.97 -34.31
CA TYR A 451 -22.56 1.52 -33.84
C TYR A 451 -21.40 0.57 -34.17
N PRO A 452 -21.00 0.49 -35.46
CA PRO A 452 -20.05 -0.52 -35.96
C PRO A 452 -18.64 -0.40 -35.38
N HIS A 453 -18.32 0.68 -34.68
CA HIS A 453 -16.99 0.91 -34.07
C HIS A 453 -16.96 0.71 -32.56
N ILE A 454 -18.09 0.41 -31.92
CA ILE A 454 -18.12 0.06 -30.51
C ILE A 454 -17.58 -1.37 -30.33
N GLY A 455 -16.46 -1.48 -29.63
CA GLY A 455 -15.68 -2.70 -29.47
C GLY A 455 -14.34 -2.72 -30.21
N ASP A 456 -13.97 -1.63 -30.89
CA ASP A 456 -12.63 -1.52 -31.50
C ASP A 456 -11.52 -1.56 -30.44
N ILE A 457 -11.70 -0.91 -29.28
CA ILE A 457 -10.73 -0.98 -28.18
C ILE A 457 -10.75 -2.37 -27.55
N VAL A 458 -11.93 -3.00 -27.43
CA VAL A 458 -12.02 -4.39 -26.98
C VAL A 458 -11.14 -5.30 -27.84
N LYS A 459 -11.25 -5.21 -29.17
CA LYS A 459 -10.42 -5.96 -30.14
C LYS A 459 -8.93 -5.74 -29.98
N GLU A 460 -8.49 -4.52 -29.68
CA GLU A 460 -7.07 -4.23 -29.40
C GLU A 460 -6.55 -4.99 -28.16
N LEU A 461 -7.41 -5.18 -27.15
CA LEU A 461 -7.08 -5.85 -25.89
C LEU A 461 -7.34 -7.37 -25.91
N GLU A 462 -8.04 -7.87 -26.93
CA GLU A 462 -8.29 -9.31 -27.07
C GLU A 462 -6.99 -10.06 -27.32
N PRO A 463 -6.85 -11.26 -26.73
CA PRO A 463 -5.74 -12.12 -27.05
C PRO A 463 -5.83 -12.65 -28.49
N ALA A 464 -4.69 -12.89 -29.12
CA ALA A 464 -4.64 -13.39 -30.51
C ALA A 464 -5.25 -14.80 -30.64
N LYS A 465 -5.10 -15.62 -29.60
CA LYS A 465 -5.73 -16.96 -29.51
C LYS A 465 -6.82 -16.93 -28.46
N ALA A 466 -8.03 -17.34 -28.83
CA ALA A 466 -9.13 -17.48 -27.90
C ALA A 466 -8.80 -18.52 -26.82
N ALA A 467 -8.84 -18.10 -25.56
CA ALA A 467 -8.74 -18.99 -24.42
C ALA A 467 -10.08 -19.70 -24.16
N HIS A 468 -10.03 -20.86 -23.51
CA HIS A 468 -11.19 -21.60 -23.01
C HIS A 468 -10.76 -22.48 -21.84
N TYR A 469 -11.60 -23.31 -21.24
CA TYR A 469 -11.19 -24.22 -20.14
C TYR A 469 -10.21 -25.33 -20.59
N GLY A 470 -9.62 -26.05 -19.61
CA GLY A 470 -8.78 -27.22 -19.84
C GLY A 470 -7.26 -26.94 -19.83
N PRO A 471 -6.42 -27.94 -20.18
CA PRO A 471 -4.96 -27.85 -20.08
C PRO A 471 -4.31 -26.84 -21.04
N GLU A 472 -4.99 -26.52 -22.14
CA GLU A 472 -4.58 -25.51 -23.12
C GLU A 472 -4.81 -24.07 -22.61
N ASN A 473 -5.59 -23.90 -21.53
CA ASN A 473 -5.85 -22.59 -20.91
C ASN A 473 -4.64 -22.08 -20.12
N THR A 474 -3.57 -21.68 -20.79
CA THR A 474 -2.35 -21.19 -20.13
C THR A 474 -2.45 -19.69 -19.82
N GLY A 475 -1.67 -19.22 -18.85
CA GLY A 475 -1.63 -17.80 -18.48
C GLY A 475 -1.18 -16.89 -19.63
N ASP A 476 -0.24 -17.36 -20.45
CA ASP A 476 0.32 -16.58 -21.57
C ASP A 476 -0.72 -16.22 -22.63
N LEU A 477 -1.78 -17.04 -22.79
CA LEU A 477 -2.89 -16.74 -23.69
C LEU A 477 -3.61 -15.43 -23.38
N TYR A 478 -3.49 -14.89 -22.15
CA TYR A 478 -4.17 -13.66 -21.76
C TYR A 478 -3.37 -12.40 -22.08
N GLU A 479 -2.14 -12.54 -22.61
CA GLU A 479 -1.31 -11.46 -23.14
C GLU A 479 -1.20 -10.26 -22.17
N ALA A 480 -0.96 -10.52 -20.88
CA ALA A 480 -0.98 -9.49 -19.84
C ALA A 480 -0.01 -8.33 -20.13
N GLU A 481 1.18 -8.63 -20.68
CA GLU A 481 2.15 -7.60 -21.05
C GLU A 481 1.74 -6.76 -22.24
N LYS A 482 1.05 -7.33 -23.23
CA LYS A 482 0.48 -6.54 -24.34
C LYS A 482 -0.50 -5.50 -23.80
N ARG A 483 -1.37 -5.89 -22.86
CA ARG A 483 -2.36 -4.99 -22.26
C ARG A 483 -1.70 -3.89 -21.44
N ARG A 484 -0.71 -4.25 -20.62
CA ARG A 484 0.13 -3.29 -19.88
C ARG A 484 0.77 -2.29 -20.84
N HIS A 485 1.42 -2.79 -21.90
CA HIS A 485 2.06 -1.95 -22.90
C HIS A 485 1.08 -1.00 -23.59
N ILE A 486 -0.11 -1.48 -24.00
CA ILE A 486 -1.14 -0.62 -24.61
C ILE A 486 -1.53 0.53 -23.66
N ILE A 487 -1.78 0.23 -22.38
CA ILE A 487 -2.16 1.22 -21.36
C ILE A 487 -1.03 2.21 -21.11
N GLU A 488 0.20 1.74 -20.86
CA GLU A 488 1.35 2.57 -20.55
C GLU A 488 1.84 3.40 -21.75
N SER A 489 1.53 2.96 -22.98
CA SER A 489 1.82 3.71 -24.21
C SER A 489 0.90 4.92 -24.43
N GLU A 490 -0.25 4.98 -23.76
CA GLU A 490 -1.23 6.04 -23.92
C GLU A 490 -0.86 7.26 -23.06
N LYS A 491 -0.46 8.36 -23.71
CA LYS A 491 0.17 9.53 -23.04
C LYS A 491 -0.71 10.18 -21.97
N ASN A 492 -2.02 10.08 -22.12
CA ASN A 492 -2.97 10.70 -21.22
C ASN A 492 -3.40 9.79 -20.06
N ILE A 493 -2.90 8.55 -19.97
CA ILE A 493 -3.16 7.63 -18.86
C ILE A 493 -1.97 7.64 -17.89
N SER A 494 -2.27 7.86 -16.61
CA SER A 494 -1.38 7.48 -15.51
C SER A 494 -1.88 6.17 -14.92
N PHE A 495 -1.10 5.10 -15.04
CA PHE A 495 -1.46 3.77 -14.54
C PHE A 495 -0.88 3.54 -13.14
N PHE A 496 -1.72 3.06 -12.23
CA PHE A 496 -1.38 2.77 -10.85
C PHE A 496 -1.77 1.33 -10.48
N PRO A 497 -0.87 0.35 -10.66
CA PRO A 497 -1.12 -1.04 -10.28
C PRO A 497 -1.01 -1.24 -8.77
N MET A 498 -1.54 -2.36 -8.28
CA MET A 498 -1.42 -2.80 -6.88
C MET A 498 -1.96 -1.82 -5.84
N ILE A 499 -2.93 -0.96 -6.19
CA ILE A 499 -3.58 -0.03 -5.26
C ILE A 499 -5.05 -0.41 -5.09
N HIS A 500 -5.41 -0.82 -3.89
CA HIS A 500 -6.78 -1.16 -3.52
C HIS A 500 -7.48 0.07 -2.93
N ILE A 501 -8.57 0.53 -3.55
CA ILE A 501 -9.34 1.70 -3.08
C ILE A 501 -10.15 1.31 -1.83
N ASN A 502 -9.93 2.06 -0.75
CA ASN A 502 -10.51 1.79 0.57
C ASN A 502 -11.43 2.91 1.07
N GLU A 503 -11.33 4.10 0.48
CA GLU A 503 -12.04 5.29 0.96
C GLU A 503 -12.39 6.23 -0.21
N VAL A 504 -13.53 6.93 -0.08
CA VAL A 504 -13.99 7.96 -1.01
C VAL A 504 -14.36 9.21 -0.21
N THR A 505 -13.82 10.36 -0.62
CA THR A 505 -14.17 11.67 -0.05
C THR A 505 -15.14 12.38 -0.99
N ARG A 506 -16.26 12.89 -0.45
CA ARG A 506 -17.31 13.58 -1.20
C ARG A 506 -17.76 14.88 -0.52
N GLU A 507 -18.30 15.78 -1.32
CA GLU A 507 -19.06 16.95 -0.88
C GLU A 507 -20.48 16.84 -1.42
N GLY A 508 -21.46 16.72 -0.51
CA GLY A 508 -22.82 16.33 -0.90
C GLY A 508 -22.79 15.03 -1.72
N ASN A 509 -23.40 15.06 -2.90
CA ASN A 509 -23.48 13.91 -3.81
C ASN A 509 -22.35 13.88 -4.86
N THR A 510 -21.29 14.67 -4.68
CA THR A 510 -20.19 14.79 -5.65
C THR A 510 -18.89 14.25 -5.05
N ILE A 511 -18.25 13.29 -5.72
CA ILE A 511 -16.96 12.74 -5.30
C ILE A 511 -15.85 13.78 -5.57
N LEU A 512 -14.97 13.99 -4.60
CA LEU A 512 -13.79 14.85 -4.71
C LEU A 512 -12.51 14.04 -4.95
N SER A 513 -12.38 12.90 -4.28
CA SER A 513 -11.22 12.02 -4.40
C SER A 513 -11.52 10.59 -3.95
N VAL A 514 -10.71 9.65 -4.44
CA VAL A 514 -10.62 8.29 -3.89
C VAL A 514 -9.24 8.09 -3.26
N THR A 515 -9.19 7.35 -2.16
CA THR A 515 -7.94 7.00 -1.46
C THR A 515 -7.76 5.48 -1.47
N GLY A 516 -6.58 5.05 -1.89
CA GLY A 516 -6.22 3.63 -1.95
C GLY A 516 -4.91 3.31 -1.26
N GLU A 517 -4.75 2.05 -0.91
CA GLU A 517 -3.58 1.49 -0.24
C GLU A 517 -2.81 0.58 -1.22
N HIS A 518 -1.50 0.80 -1.34
CA HIS A 518 -0.64 -0.07 -2.13
C HIS A 518 -0.42 -1.39 -1.40
N ILE A 519 -0.86 -2.50 -1.98
CA ILE A 519 -0.99 -3.80 -1.29
C ILE A 519 0.34 -4.35 -0.74
N GLU A 520 1.47 -4.08 -1.40
CA GLU A 520 2.79 -4.54 -0.93
C GLU A 520 3.47 -3.60 0.07
N THR A 521 3.23 -2.28 -0.03
CA THR A 521 4.00 -1.28 0.72
C THR A 521 3.21 -0.59 1.81
N GLY A 522 1.88 -0.76 1.85
CA GLY A 522 0.96 -0.07 2.75
C GLY A 522 0.86 1.45 2.54
N LYS A 523 1.55 2.00 1.54
CA LYS A 523 1.50 3.44 1.22
C LYS A 523 0.11 3.84 0.75
N LEU A 524 -0.40 4.95 1.26
CA LEU A 524 -1.69 5.50 0.85
C LEU A 524 -1.51 6.50 -0.30
N TYR A 525 -2.42 6.46 -1.26
CA TYR A 525 -2.46 7.36 -2.41
C TYR A 525 -3.84 7.99 -2.51
N CYS A 526 -3.90 9.30 -2.70
CA CYS A 526 -5.13 10.06 -2.90
C CYS A 526 -5.21 10.56 -4.35
N PHE A 527 -6.28 10.19 -5.05
CA PHE A 527 -6.53 10.54 -6.45
C PHE A 527 -7.69 11.53 -6.52
N ARG A 528 -7.40 12.77 -6.95
CA ARG A 528 -8.43 13.80 -7.14
C ARG A 528 -8.93 13.77 -8.58
N GLY A 529 -10.24 13.84 -8.77
CA GLY A 529 -10.89 13.70 -10.07
C GLY A 529 -12.03 14.68 -10.28
N THR A 530 -12.34 15.01 -11.54
CA THR A 530 -13.59 15.70 -11.89
C THR A 530 -14.74 14.68 -12.00
N LEU A 531 -14.45 13.57 -12.67
CA LEU A 531 -15.35 12.45 -12.91
C LEU A 531 -14.69 11.16 -12.40
N PHE A 532 -15.51 10.19 -12.02
CA PHE A 532 -15.06 8.88 -11.52
C PHE A 532 -15.79 7.78 -12.27
N ALA A 533 -15.13 6.64 -12.50
CA ALA A 533 -15.75 5.45 -13.06
C ALA A 533 -15.44 4.24 -12.18
N ASP A 534 -16.49 3.64 -11.61
CA ASP A 534 -16.37 2.36 -10.91
C ASP A 534 -16.42 1.20 -11.92
N CYS A 535 -15.24 0.66 -12.17
CA CYS A 535 -14.99 -0.50 -13.03
C CYS A 535 -14.44 -1.69 -12.24
N THR A 536 -14.69 -1.73 -10.92
CA THR A 536 -14.18 -2.78 -10.03
C THR A 536 -14.88 -4.12 -10.24
N GLY A 537 -16.07 -4.10 -10.83
CA GLY A 537 -16.97 -5.25 -10.88
C GLY A 537 -17.69 -5.52 -9.55
N ASP A 538 -17.16 -5.02 -8.43
CA ASP A 538 -17.73 -5.13 -7.08
C ASP A 538 -18.56 -3.92 -6.64
N GLY A 539 -18.54 -2.85 -7.43
CA GLY A 539 -19.16 -1.59 -7.05
C GLY A 539 -18.47 -0.96 -5.84
N THR A 540 -17.17 -1.24 -5.61
CA THR A 540 -16.45 -0.80 -4.41
C THR A 540 -16.39 0.71 -4.29
N ALA A 541 -16.03 1.42 -5.36
CA ALA A 541 -15.93 2.89 -5.31
C ALA A 541 -17.31 3.54 -5.19
N GLY A 542 -18.33 2.98 -5.87
CA GLY A 542 -19.71 3.43 -5.76
C GLY A 542 -20.27 3.22 -4.37
N TYR A 543 -20.09 2.03 -3.79
CA TYR A 543 -20.50 1.71 -2.42
C TYR A 543 -19.86 2.67 -1.42
N LEU A 544 -18.54 2.86 -1.50
CA LEU A 544 -17.81 3.78 -0.61
C LEU A 544 -18.23 5.25 -0.81
N ALA A 545 -18.66 5.63 -2.01
CA ALA A 545 -19.21 6.96 -2.29
C ALA A 545 -20.65 7.16 -1.73
N GLY A 546 -21.33 6.08 -1.34
CA GLY A 546 -22.75 6.10 -0.97
C GLY A 546 -23.70 6.08 -2.17
N ALA A 547 -23.27 5.53 -3.30
CA ALA A 547 -24.15 5.28 -4.42
C ALA A 547 -25.24 4.27 -4.03
N ASP A 548 -26.46 4.48 -4.49
CA ASP A 548 -27.53 3.51 -4.31
C ASP A 548 -27.15 2.21 -5.01
N PHE A 549 -27.35 1.09 -4.33
CA PHE A 549 -27.05 -0.23 -4.87
C PHE A 549 -28.12 -1.21 -4.42
N ASP A 550 -28.31 -2.24 -5.23
CA ASP A 550 -28.95 -3.47 -4.83
C ASP A 550 -27.88 -4.54 -4.61
N SER A 551 -28.16 -5.43 -3.68
CA SER A 551 -27.43 -6.67 -3.51
C SER A 551 -28.47 -7.68 -3.06
N ILE A 552 -28.71 -8.68 -3.90
CA ILE A 552 -29.41 -9.88 -3.46
C ILE A 552 -28.62 -10.47 -2.26
N VAL A 553 -29.27 -11.23 -1.39
CA VAL A 553 -28.61 -11.84 -0.20
C VAL A 553 -28.52 -13.37 -0.33
N SER A 554 -29.17 -13.94 -1.35
CA SER A 554 -29.26 -15.39 -1.61
C SER A 554 -29.49 -15.66 -3.09
N ARG A 555 -28.97 -16.76 -3.64
CA ARG A 555 -29.07 -17.16 -5.05
C ARG A 555 -28.27 -16.32 -6.04
N HIS A 556 -27.13 -15.77 -5.63
CA HIS A 556 -26.20 -15.17 -6.58
C HIS A 556 -25.58 -16.21 -7.51
N MET A 557 -25.13 -15.76 -8.68
CA MET A 557 -24.11 -16.51 -9.40
C MET A 557 -22.81 -16.53 -8.59
N GLY A 558 -22.31 -17.72 -8.31
CA GLY A 558 -21.20 -17.95 -7.39
C GLY A 558 -19.83 -17.60 -7.97
N PHE A 559 -18.81 -18.16 -7.33
CA PHE A 559 -17.41 -17.98 -7.71
C PHE A 559 -16.89 -19.23 -8.40
N THR A 560 -16.35 -19.05 -9.60
CA THR A 560 -15.67 -20.12 -10.32
C THR A 560 -14.18 -20.15 -9.97
N ASN A 561 -13.60 -21.31 -9.63
CA ASN A 561 -12.14 -21.52 -9.64
C ASN A 561 -11.75 -22.43 -10.80
N PHE A 562 -11.13 -21.87 -11.84
CA PHE A 562 -10.59 -22.67 -12.93
C PHE A 562 -9.43 -23.52 -12.45
N TRP A 563 -9.43 -24.79 -12.85
CA TRP A 563 -8.32 -25.69 -12.60
C TRP A 563 -8.22 -26.70 -13.74
N CYS A 564 -7.05 -27.32 -13.90
CA CYS A 564 -6.88 -28.36 -14.90
C CYS A 564 -5.74 -29.30 -14.54
N VAL A 565 -5.71 -30.42 -15.24
CA VAL A 565 -4.68 -31.45 -15.14
C VAL A 565 -3.92 -31.54 -16.45
N ASP A 566 -2.67 -32.01 -16.39
CA ASP A 566 -1.87 -32.29 -17.57
C ASP A 566 -1.37 -33.73 -17.55
N SER A 567 -1.09 -34.26 -18.75
CA SER A 567 -0.42 -35.54 -18.88
C SER A 567 1.04 -35.42 -18.47
N THR A 568 1.58 -36.50 -17.92
CA THR A 568 3.00 -36.64 -17.53
C THR A 568 3.62 -37.85 -18.23
N PRO A 569 4.91 -37.82 -18.57
CA PRO A 569 5.58 -38.97 -19.17
C PRO A 569 5.66 -40.17 -18.21
N GLU A 570 5.70 -39.90 -16.91
CA GLU A 570 5.79 -40.90 -15.85
C GLU A 570 4.54 -40.93 -14.97
N VAL A 571 4.38 -42.00 -14.19
CA VAL A 571 3.30 -42.10 -13.19
C VAL A 571 3.49 -41.01 -12.15
N SER A 572 2.44 -40.22 -11.94
CA SER A 572 2.40 -39.18 -10.91
C SER A 572 1.52 -39.65 -9.75
N SER A 573 2.03 -39.58 -8.52
CA SER A 573 1.23 -39.83 -7.31
C SER A 573 0.54 -38.55 -6.83
N PHE A 574 -0.51 -38.72 -6.03
CA PHE A 574 -1.19 -37.63 -5.34
C PHE A 574 -1.51 -38.09 -3.92
N PRO A 575 -1.24 -37.31 -2.86
CA PRO A 575 -1.53 -37.74 -1.49
C PRO A 575 -3.04 -37.85 -1.24
N ARG A 576 -3.42 -38.62 -0.21
CA ARG A 576 -4.79 -38.59 0.31
C ARG A 576 -5.08 -37.23 0.94
N CYS A 577 -6.29 -36.70 0.73
CA CYS A 577 -6.71 -35.39 1.20
C CYS A 577 -7.93 -35.52 2.13
N PRO A 578 -7.79 -36.06 3.35
CA PRO A 578 -8.93 -36.27 4.26
C PRO A 578 -9.60 -34.96 4.73
N TRP A 579 -8.93 -33.82 4.57
CA TRP A 579 -9.46 -32.48 4.84
C TRP A 579 -10.32 -31.92 3.70
N ALA A 580 -10.18 -32.47 2.49
CA ALA A 580 -10.95 -32.05 1.32
C ALA A 580 -12.41 -32.53 1.43
N LEU A 581 -13.25 -32.23 0.42
CA LEU A 581 -14.58 -32.84 0.38
C LEU A 581 -14.43 -34.33 0.09
N ASP A 582 -15.07 -35.18 0.89
CA ASP A 582 -15.13 -36.61 0.59
C ASP A 582 -16.06 -36.83 -0.61
N LEU A 583 -15.43 -37.08 -1.75
CA LEU A 583 -16.09 -37.40 -3.01
C LEU A 583 -15.86 -38.86 -3.41
N SER A 584 -15.48 -39.74 -2.47
CA SER A 584 -15.16 -41.14 -2.76
C SER A 584 -16.34 -41.95 -3.32
N ASP A 585 -17.57 -41.65 -2.93
CA ASP A 585 -18.81 -42.28 -3.40
C ASP A 585 -19.76 -41.31 -4.12
N LYS A 586 -19.37 -40.04 -4.25
CA LYS A 586 -20.20 -38.98 -4.86
C LYS A 586 -19.86 -38.75 -6.34
N PRO A 587 -20.85 -38.35 -7.17
CA PRO A 587 -20.61 -37.98 -8.55
C PRO A 587 -19.96 -36.60 -8.65
N PHE A 588 -19.16 -36.38 -9.68
CA PHE A 588 -18.72 -35.04 -10.11
C PHE A 588 -18.33 -35.05 -11.60
N PRO A 589 -18.37 -33.89 -12.27
CA PRO A 589 -17.99 -33.80 -13.68
C PRO A 589 -16.54 -34.27 -13.89
N GLY A 590 -16.33 -35.20 -14.83
CA GLY A 590 -15.01 -35.81 -15.12
C GLY A 590 -14.74 -37.16 -14.45
N ARG A 591 -15.61 -37.63 -13.54
CA ARG A 591 -15.58 -39.00 -12.98
C ARG A 591 -16.63 -39.92 -13.59
N ASN A 592 -17.83 -39.41 -13.85
CA ASN A 592 -19.02 -40.15 -14.28
C ASN A 592 -19.55 -39.59 -15.63
N ASN A 593 -20.38 -40.36 -16.36
CA ASN A 593 -21.02 -39.90 -17.61
C ASN A 593 -22.19 -38.90 -17.39
N LYS A 594 -22.51 -38.52 -16.15
CA LYS A 594 -23.54 -37.52 -15.86
C LYS A 594 -22.99 -36.12 -16.17
N ARG A 595 -23.65 -35.39 -17.05
CA ARG A 595 -23.21 -34.08 -17.53
C ARG A 595 -24.03 -32.97 -16.84
N PRO A 596 -23.40 -31.97 -16.20
CA PRO A 596 -24.11 -30.80 -15.67
C PRO A 596 -24.53 -29.83 -16.79
N SER A 597 -23.93 -29.94 -17.98
CA SER A 597 -24.13 -29.07 -19.14
C SER A 597 -23.89 -29.83 -20.46
N TYR A 598 -23.86 -29.12 -21.60
CA TYR A 598 -23.63 -29.71 -22.93
C TYR A 598 -22.21 -30.28 -23.15
N ILE A 599 -21.28 -30.10 -22.20
CA ILE A 599 -19.87 -30.49 -22.33
C ILE A 599 -19.68 -32.01 -22.12
N PRO A 600 -18.81 -32.70 -22.91
CA PRO A 600 -18.45 -34.10 -22.67
C PRO A 600 -17.87 -34.33 -21.26
N CYS A 601 -18.29 -35.40 -20.58
CA CYS A 601 -17.85 -35.72 -19.21
C CYS A 601 -16.58 -36.59 -19.21
N ASP A 602 -15.43 -35.96 -19.44
CA ASP A 602 -14.09 -36.56 -19.36
C ASP A 602 -13.14 -35.65 -18.55
N LEU A 603 -11.81 -35.82 -18.64
CA LEU A 603 -10.86 -34.94 -17.95
C LEU A 603 -11.02 -33.45 -18.30
N HIS A 604 -11.55 -33.11 -19.47
CA HIS A 604 -11.82 -31.73 -19.87
C HIS A 604 -13.01 -31.12 -19.11
N ALA A 605 -13.83 -31.93 -18.44
CA ALA A 605 -14.93 -31.48 -17.58
C ALA A 605 -14.46 -31.01 -16.18
N LEU A 606 -13.17 -31.18 -15.85
CA LEU A 606 -12.57 -30.69 -14.62
C LEU A 606 -12.28 -29.18 -14.73
N GLY A 607 -12.64 -28.43 -13.67
CA GLY A 607 -12.34 -27.00 -13.54
C GLY A 607 -12.93 -26.12 -14.64
N VAL A 608 -14.03 -26.56 -15.24
CA VAL A 608 -14.86 -25.76 -16.14
C VAL A 608 -15.67 -24.73 -15.34
N TRP A 609 -16.32 -23.80 -16.03
CA TRP A 609 -17.02 -22.65 -15.45
C TRP A 609 -18.15 -22.96 -14.45
N TYR A 610 -18.64 -24.21 -14.42
CA TYR A 610 -19.66 -24.67 -13.47
C TYR A 610 -19.07 -25.20 -12.16
N TRP A 611 -17.73 -25.28 -12.03
CA TRP A 611 -17.07 -25.53 -10.73
C TRP A 611 -17.14 -24.28 -9.88
N GLU A 612 -18.30 -24.10 -9.27
CA GLU A 612 -18.76 -22.85 -8.70
C GLU A 612 -19.47 -23.08 -7.37
N SER A 613 -19.18 -22.20 -6.39
CA SER A 613 -19.80 -22.21 -5.07
C SER A 613 -20.03 -20.79 -4.55
N GLY A 614 -20.61 -20.67 -3.35
CA GLY A 614 -20.87 -19.38 -2.71
C GLY A 614 -22.14 -18.67 -3.19
N ILE A 615 -23.11 -19.44 -3.69
CA ILE A 615 -24.41 -18.94 -4.19
C ILE A 615 -25.18 -18.15 -3.10
N ASP A 616 -25.16 -18.65 -1.86
CA ASP A 616 -25.84 -18.06 -0.70
C ASP A 616 -24.85 -17.46 0.30
N LYS A 617 -23.74 -16.93 -0.21
CA LYS A 617 -22.63 -16.36 0.58
C LYS A 617 -22.37 -14.93 0.18
N ASP A 618 -21.91 -14.10 1.12
CA ASP A 618 -21.52 -12.72 0.82
C ASP A 618 -20.29 -12.73 -0.11
N PRO A 619 -20.43 -12.27 -1.36
CA PRO A 619 -19.36 -12.35 -2.36
C PRO A 619 -18.22 -11.35 -2.10
N ILE A 620 -18.23 -10.60 -1.02
CA ILE A 620 -17.21 -9.61 -0.70
C ILE A 620 -16.55 -9.97 0.63
N HIS A 621 -17.34 -10.27 1.66
CA HIS A 621 -16.81 -10.60 2.98
C HIS A 621 -16.42 -12.08 3.12
N GLU A 622 -17.09 -12.99 2.41
CA GLU A 622 -16.84 -14.44 2.50
C GLU A 622 -16.05 -14.99 1.30
N GLY A 623 -15.55 -14.13 0.41
CA GLY A 623 -14.86 -14.53 -0.82
C GLY A 623 -13.66 -15.48 -0.62
N GLU A 624 -12.90 -15.32 0.47
CA GLU A 624 -11.82 -16.26 0.81
C GLU A 624 -12.37 -17.65 1.18
N GLN A 625 -13.44 -17.70 1.96
CA GLN A 625 -14.08 -18.96 2.37
C GLN A 625 -14.73 -19.67 1.18
N ILE A 626 -15.34 -18.93 0.26
CA ILE A 626 -15.90 -19.47 -0.99
C ILE A 626 -14.79 -20.11 -1.84
N ARG A 627 -13.67 -19.41 -2.05
CA ARG A 627 -12.49 -19.96 -2.74
C ARG A 627 -11.98 -21.22 -2.05
N ASP A 628 -11.86 -21.19 -0.73
CA ASP A 628 -11.32 -22.30 0.05
C ASP A 628 -12.25 -23.53 -0.02
N TRP A 629 -13.57 -23.33 -0.09
CA TRP A 629 -14.52 -24.39 -0.38
C TRP A 629 -14.30 -25.00 -1.77
N ASN A 630 -14.10 -24.17 -2.80
CA ASN A 630 -13.76 -24.64 -4.14
C ASN A 630 -12.46 -25.46 -4.17
N PHE A 631 -11.44 -25.06 -3.40
CA PHE A 631 -10.22 -25.87 -3.25
C PHE A 631 -10.50 -27.22 -2.60
N ARG A 632 -11.32 -27.27 -1.55
CA ARG A 632 -11.72 -28.56 -0.94
C ARG A 632 -12.48 -29.45 -1.93
N ALA A 633 -13.33 -28.89 -2.79
CA ALA A 633 -14.01 -29.65 -3.83
C ALA A 633 -13.04 -30.17 -4.90
N MET A 634 -12.16 -29.31 -5.42
CA MET A 634 -11.13 -29.65 -6.40
C MET A 634 -10.19 -30.76 -5.90
N TYR A 635 -9.60 -30.57 -4.72
CA TYR A 635 -8.67 -31.53 -4.14
C TYR A 635 -9.37 -32.84 -3.79
N GLY A 636 -10.62 -32.79 -3.33
CA GLY A 636 -11.43 -33.98 -3.08
C GLY A 636 -11.72 -34.77 -4.36
N ALA A 637 -12.00 -34.08 -5.45
CA ALA A 637 -12.25 -34.70 -6.76
C ALA A 637 -11.00 -35.37 -7.31
N TRP A 638 -9.86 -34.68 -7.23
CA TRP A 638 -8.58 -35.24 -7.68
C TRP A 638 -8.09 -36.40 -6.80
N ASP A 639 -8.29 -36.31 -5.48
CA ASP A 639 -8.00 -37.40 -4.54
C ASP A 639 -8.86 -38.64 -4.86
N ALA A 640 -10.16 -38.48 -5.09
CA ALA A 640 -11.05 -39.57 -5.47
C ALA A 640 -10.57 -40.26 -6.77
N LEU A 641 -10.25 -39.48 -7.81
CA LEU A 641 -9.76 -40.04 -9.08
C LEU A 641 -8.43 -40.78 -8.93
N LYS A 642 -7.44 -40.20 -8.24
CA LYS A 642 -6.08 -40.77 -8.15
C LYS A 642 -6.00 -41.93 -7.18
N ASN A 643 -6.65 -41.81 -6.02
CA ASN A 643 -6.42 -42.71 -4.90
C ASN A 643 -7.53 -43.71 -4.67
N ILE A 644 -8.78 -43.40 -5.00
CA ILE A 644 -9.91 -44.34 -4.89
C ILE A 644 -10.13 -45.06 -6.22
N ASP A 645 -10.35 -44.32 -7.29
CA ASP A 645 -10.66 -44.90 -8.61
C ASP A 645 -9.43 -45.44 -9.34
N LYS A 646 -8.23 -45.08 -8.87
CA LYS A 646 -6.93 -45.40 -9.52
C LYS A 646 -6.89 -45.02 -11.00
N LYS A 647 -7.56 -43.92 -11.37
CA LYS A 647 -7.60 -43.39 -12.74
C LYS A 647 -6.45 -42.41 -12.99
N TYR A 648 -6.14 -42.23 -14.27
CA TYR A 648 -5.20 -41.24 -14.76
C TYR A 648 -3.81 -41.30 -14.09
N PRO A 649 -3.12 -42.47 -14.11
CA PRO A 649 -1.83 -42.64 -13.44
C PRO A 649 -0.77 -41.66 -13.96
N CYS A 650 -0.77 -41.35 -15.25
CA CYS A 650 0.15 -40.43 -15.91
C CYS A 650 -0.43 -39.02 -16.07
N HIS A 651 -1.13 -38.51 -15.06
CA HIS A 651 -1.63 -37.13 -15.02
C HIS A 651 -1.38 -36.49 -13.65
N LYS A 652 -1.20 -35.17 -13.63
CA LYS A 652 -1.03 -34.33 -12.43
C LYS A 652 -1.83 -33.03 -12.52
N LEU A 653 -2.13 -32.40 -11.38
CA LEU A 653 -2.65 -31.02 -11.37
C LEU A 653 -1.65 -30.09 -12.07
N LYS A 654 -2.15 -29.28 -13.01
CA LYS A 654 -1.36 -28.32 -13.79
C LYS A 654 -1.53 -26.90 -13.26
N PHE A 655 -2.77 -26.54 -12.94
CA PHE A 655 -3.14 -25.20 -12.55
C PHE A 655 -4.39 -25.24 -11.66
N ALA A 656 -4.44 -24.36 -10.68
CA ALA A 656 -5.62 -23.98 -9.94
C ALA A 656 -5.60 -22.46 -9.74
N ALA A 657 -6.69 -21.78 -10.10
CA ALA A 657 -6.80 -20.35 -9.95
C ALA A 657 -6.82 -19.97 -8.46
N TYR A 658 -5.84 -19.20 -8.01
CA TYR A 658 -5.78 -18.71 -6.62
C TYR A 658 -6.66 -17.48 -6.39
N ILE A 659 -7.05 -16.79 -7.47
CA ILE A 659 -8.12 -15.78 -7.48
C ILE A 659 -9.33 -16.42 -8.14
N ALA A 660 -10.46 -16.43 -7.43
CA ALA A 660 -11.70 -16.95 -7.97
C ALA A 660 -12.37 -15.94 -8.91
N GLY A 661 -12.95 -16.44 -10.00
CA GLY A 661 -13.73 -15.66 -10.95
C GLY A 661 -15.11 -15.36 -10.39
N LYS A 662 -15.27 -14.18 -9.81
CA LYS A 662 -16.55 -13.69 -9.30
C LYS A 662 -17.49 -13.29 -10.43
N ARG A 663 -18.74 -13.75 -10.39
CA ARG A 663 -19.77 -13.43 -11.41
C ARG A 663 -20.67 -12.27 -11.01
N GLU A 664 -20.98 -12.16 -9.73
CA GLU A 664 -21.99 -11.26 -9.19
C GLU A 664 -21.57 -10.75 -7.81
N SER A 665 -21.97 -9.51 -7.51
CA SER A 665 -21.77 -8.83 -6.23
C SER A 665 -22.76 -7.67 -6.12
N ARG A 666 -22.33 -6.41 -5.90
CA ARG A 666 -23.25 -5.26 -5.80
C ARG A 666 -23.63 -4.72 -7.18
N GLN A 667 -24.91 -4.45 -7.40
CA GLN A 667 -25.42 -3.78 -8.60
C GLN A 667 -25.74 -2.34 -8.23
N LEU A 668 -24.91 -1.39 -8.70
CA LEU A 668 -25.16 0.02 -8.48
C LEU A 668 -26.37 0.48 -9.32
N LEU A 669 -27.18 1.39 -8.78
CA LEU A 669 -28.42 1.81 -9.40
C LEU A 669 -28.24 3.10 -10.22
N GLY A 670 -28.68 3.02 -11.48
CA GLY A 670 -28.80 4.14 -12.42
C GLY A 670 -30.25 4.59 -12.57
N ASP A 671 -30.50 5.47 -13.53
CA ASP A 671 -31.87 5.96 -13.80
C ASP A 671 -32.77 4.88 -14.40
N ILE A 672 -32.17 3.89 -15.05
CA ILE A 672 -32.84 2.70 -15.53
C ILE A 672 -32.18 1.49 -14.86
N ILE A 673 -33.02 0.60 -14.34
CA ILE A 673 -32.62 -0.75 -13.94
C ILE A 673 -33.08 -1.66 -15.08
N LEU A 674 -32.14 -2.22 -15.84
CA LEU A 674 -32.49 -3.18 -16.89
C LEU A 674 -32.98 -4.47 -16.22
N THR A 675 -34.14 -4.98 -16.65
CA THR A 675 -34.79 -6.14 -16.03
C THR A 675 -34.92 -7.28 -17.05
N ARG A 676 -35.31 -8.46 -16.55
CA ARG A 676 -35.67 -9.61 -17.38
C ARG A 676 -36.76 -9.28 -18.39
N GLU A 677 -37.81 -8.58 -17.96
CA GLU A 677 -38.99 -8.25 -18.78
C GLU A 677 -38.60 -7.33 -19.93
N HIS A 678 -37.76 -6.32 -19.68
CA HIS A 678 -37.22 -5.46 -20.74
C HIS A 678 -36.52 -6.26 -21.86
N LEU A 679 -35.75 -7.29 -21.49
CA LEU A 679 -35.05 -8.15 -22.46
C LEU A 679 -36.03 -9.02 -23.25
N LEU A 680 -37.02 -9.63 -22.59
CA LEU A 680 -38.00 -10.50 -23.23
C LEU A 680 -38.93 -9.73 -24.17
N ASP A 681 -39.40 -8.56 -23.74
CA ASP A 681 -40.32 -7.71 -24.50
C ASP A 681 -39.59 -6.90 -25.57
N SER A 682 -38.24 -6.95 -25.61
CA SER A 682 -37.41 -6.16 -26.51
C SER A 682 -37.68 -4.65 -26.40
N THR A 683 -37.87 -4.17 -25.17
CA THR A 683 -38.17 -2.76 -24.91
C THR A 683 -37.07 -1.86 -25.46
N ALA A 684 -37.42 -1.01 -26.42
CA ALA A 684 -36.47 -0.12 -27.05
C ALA A 684 -36.22 1.12 -26.18
N PHE A 685 -34.96 1.40 -25.91
CA PHE A 685 -34.52 2.64 -25.26
C PHE A 685 -33.81 3.53 -26.28
N GLU A 686 -34.17 4.82 -26.31
CA GLU A 686 -33.57 5.78 -27.24
C GLU A 686 -32.04 5.91 -27.06
N ASP A 687 -31.55 5.62 -25.86
CA ASP A 687 -30.15 5.67 -25.45
C ASP A 687 -29.48 4.30 -25.41
N GLY A 688 -30.06 3.30 -26.09
CA GLY A 688 -29.41 2.01 -26.32
C GLY A 688 -28.03 2.19 -26.98
N CYS A 689 -26.97 1.71 -26.32
CA CYS A 689 -25.58 2.01 -26.67
C CYS A 689 -24.64 0.79 -26.74
N VAL A 690 -24.98 -0.32 -26.06
CA VAL A 690 -24.12 -1.52 -26.03
C VAL A 690 -24.93 -2.75 -26.44
N PRO A 691 -24.48 -3.54 -27.45
CA PRO A 691 -25.21 -4.72 -27.87
C PRO A 691 -24.97 -5.89 -26.91
N CYS A 692 -26.05 -6.40 -26.32
CA CYS A 692 -26.11 -7.63 -25.55
C CYS A 692 -26.43 -8.79 -26.48
N THR A 693 -25.47 -9.69 -26.68
CA THR A 693 -25.60 -10.81 -27.63
C THR A 693 -25.52 -12.18 -26.97
N TRP A 694 -25.53 -12.24 -25.64
CA TRP A 694 -25.55 -13.48 -24.87
C TRP A 694 -26.96 -13.74 -24.36
N ASP A 695 -27.35 -15.00 -24.19
CA ASP A 695 -28.63 -15.31 -23.53
C ASP A 695 -28.55 -14.93 -22.05
N MET A 696 -29.69 -14.85 -21.36
CA MET A 696 -29.68 -14.72 -19.90
C MET A 696 -29.16 -16.03 -19.30
N ASP A 697 -27.87 -16.06 -18.99
CA ASP A 697 -27.09 -17.21 -18.50
C ASP A 697 -26.92 -17.12 -16.97
N LEU A 698 -27.78 -17.85 -16.26
CA LEU A 698 -27.78 -17.95 -14.79
C LEU A 698 -27.18 -19.27 -14.32
N HIS A 699 -26.43 -19.21 -13.22
CA HIS A 699 -25.71 -20.34 -12.64
C HIS A 699 -26.35 -20.63 -11.28
N LEU A 700 -27.07 -21.74 -11.18
CA LEU A 700 -27.76 -22.15 -9.95
C LEU A 700 -27.22 -23.51 -9.47
N PRO A 701 -27.31 -23.83 -8.15
CA PRO A 701 -26.87 -25.11 -7.62
C PRO A 701 -27.47 -26.29 -8.39
N HIS A 702 -26.63 -27.26 -8.76
CA HIS A 702 -27.11 -28.46 -9.45
C HIS A 702 -27.52 -29.53 -8.41
N PRO A 703 -28.79 -30.00 -8.40
CA PRO A 703 -29.32 -30.86 -7.33
C PRO A 703 -28.52 -32.15 -7.09
N ASP A 704 -28.05 -32.83 -8.15
CA ASP A 704 -27.26 -34.07 -8.02
C ASP A 704 -25.94 -33.91 -7.26
N TYR A 705 -25.35 -32.70 -7.24
CA TYR A 705 -24.06 -32.42 -6.62
C TYR A 705 -24.19 -31.68 -5.28
N GLU A 706 -25.41 -31.23 -4.95
CA GLU A 706 -25.72 -30.65 -3.64
C GLU A 706 -25.94 -31.72 -2.57
N LYS A 707 -26.32 -32.95 -2.96
CA LYS A 707 -26.63 -34.03 -2.01
C LYS A 707 -25.45 -34.33 -1.06
N GLY A 708 -25.70 -34.17 0.24
CA GLY A 708 -24.72 -34.29 1.32
C GLY A 708 -23.73 -33.12 1.43
N PHE A 709 -24.05 -31.99 0.80
CA PHE A 709 -23.39 -30.68 0.90
C PHE A 709 -24.44 -29.56 0.85
N GLU A 710 -25.60 -29.80 1.48
CA GLU A 710 -26.78 -28.93 1.40
C GLU A 710 -26.45 -27.47 1.74
N GLY A 711 -26.89 -26.54 0.89
CA GLY A 711 -26.61 -25.10 1.07
C GLY A 711 -25.17 -24.68 0.74
N ASN A 712 -24.32 -25.59 0.24
CA ASN A 712 -22.95 -25.27 -0.16
C ASN A 712 -22.50 -26.10 -1.37
N ALA A 713 -23.33 -26.12 -2.41
CA ALA A 713 -23.01 -26.79 -3.67
C ALA A 713 -21.69 -26.27 -4.26
N PHE A 714 -20.94 -27.17 -4.89
CA PHE A 714 -19.66 -26.88 -5.55
C PHE A 714 -19.74 -27.06 -7.08
N ILE A 715 -20.92 -27.42 -7.59
CA ILE A 715 -21.23 -27.51 -9.03
C ILE A 715 -22.56 -26.77 -9.28
N THR A 716 -22.56 -25.92 -10.29
CA THR A 716 -23.76 -25.23 -10.80
C THR A 716 -24.25 -25.84 -12.12
N GLN A 717 -25.50 -25.56 -12.45
CA GLN A 717 -26.10 -25.78 -13.75
C GLN A 717 -26.37 -24.42 -14.41
N ASP A 718 -26.12 -24.34 -15.72
CA ASP A 718 -26.42 -23.17 -16.55
C ASP A 718 -27.88 -23.18 -17.02
N TYR A 719 -28.58 -22.09 -16.75
CA TYR A 719 -29.94 -21.83 -17.19
C TYR A 719 -29.93 -20.69 -18.21
N HIS A 720 -30.07 -21.06 -19.48
CA HIS A 720 -30.12 -20.12 -20.59
C HIS A 720 -31.56 -19.77 -20.94
N THR A 721 -31.97 -18.55 -20.64
CA THR A 721 -33.24 -18.00 -21.13
C THR A 721 -32.98 -17.14 -22.37
N PRO A 722 -33.40 -17.58 -23.58
CA PRO A 722 -33.21 -16.81 -24.80
C PRO A 722 -34.16 -15.61 -24.87
N PHE A 723 -33.73 -14.58 -25.59
CA PHE A 723 -34.52 -13.40 -25.94
C PHE A 723 -34.08 -12.87 -27.33
N PRO A 724 -34.84 -11.97 -27.98
CA PRO A 724 -34.43 -11.39 -29.26
C PRO A 724 -33.10 -10.63 -29.16
N ARG A 725 -32.09 -11.06 -29.92
CA ARG A 725 -30.71 -10.51 -29.88
C ARG A 725 -30.32 -9.88 -31.23
N PRO A 726 -29.47 -8.83 -31.24
CA PRO A 726 -28.91 -8.15 -30.07
C PRO A 726 -29.93 -7.24 -29.37
N TYR A 727 -29.88 -7.19 -28.04
CA TYR A 727 -30.60 -6.17 -27.26
C TYR A 727 -29.65 -5.00 -26.94
N TRP A 728 -30.14 -3.76 -27.00
CA TRP A 728 -29.31 -2.58 -26.79
C TRP A 728 -29.44 -2.04 -25.36
N LEU A 729 -28.44 -2.30 -24.52
CA LEU A 729 -28.35 -1.78 -23.15
C LEU A 729 -28.35 -0.24 -23.16
N PRO A 730 -29.27 0.42 -22.42
CA PRO A 730 -29.32 1.88 -22.35
C PRO A 730 -28.15 2.50 -21.57
N TYR A 731 -27.68 3.66 -22.03
CA TYR A 731 -26.64 4.45 -21.38
C TYR A 731 -26.99 4.84 -19.93
N ARG A 732 -28.27 5.04 -19.61
CA ARG A 732 -28.77 5.28 -18.25
C ARG A 732 -28.45 4.19 -17.22
N CYS A 733 -28.02 3.01 -17.66
CA CYS A 733 -27.51 1.96 -16.76
C CYS A 733 -26.03 2.16 -16.36
N LEU A 734 -25.31 3.11 -16.96
CA LEU A 734 -23.85 3.28 -16.86
C LEU A 734 -23.41 4.46 -15.97
N TYR A 735 -24.32 5.06 -15.22
CA TYR A 735 -24.01 6.11 -14.24
C TYR A 735 -24.91 6.03 -13.01
N SER A 736 -24.39 6.48 -11.87
CA SER A 736 -25.13 6.46 -10.60
C SER A 736 -26.30 7.43 -10.61
N ARG A 737 -27.46 6.97 -10.12
CA ARG A 737 -28.64 7.84 -10.01
C ARG A 737 -28.49 8.92 -8.94
N ASN A 738 -27.71 8.68 -7.88
CA ASN A 738 -27.62 9.60 -6.75
C ASN A 738 -26.24 10.26 -6.59
N ILE A 739 -25.16 9.72 -7.17
CA ILE A 739 -23.83 10.34 -7.16
C ILE A 739 -23.56 11.06 -8.49
N THR A 740 -23.42 12.37 -8.45
CA THR A 740 -23.54 13.28 -9.60
C THR A 740 -22.41 13.18 -10.62
N ASN A 741 -21.25 12.64 -10.25
CA ASN A 741 -20.07 12.55 -11.09
C ASN A 741 -19.48 11.13 -11.17
N LEU A 742 -20.32 10.11 -10.93
CA LEU A 742 -19.92 8.70 -10.93
C LEU A 742 -20.54 7.93 -12.11
N PHE A 743 -19.66 7.42 -12.97
CA PHE A 743 -19.94 6.38 -13.95
C PHE A 743 -19.74 4.98 -13.36
N MET A 744 -20.30 3.98 -14.04
CA MET A 744 -20.09 2.57 -13.75
C MET A 744 -20.04 1.76 -15.05
N ALA A 745 -19.11 0.81 -15.13
CA ALA A 745 -19.02 -0.13 -16.25
C ALA A 745 -18.44 -1.46 -15.76
N GLY A 746 -19.01 -2.58 -16.21
CA GLY A 746 -18.61 -3.90 -15.72
C GLY A 746 -19.79 -4.72 -15.26
N ARG A 747 -19.58 -5.51 -14.20
CA ARG A 747 -20.60 -6.38 -13.60
C ARG A 747 -21.47 -5.67 -12.55
N ASN A 748 -21.07 -4.46 -12.17
CA ASN A 748 -21.67 -3.63 -11.13
C ASN A 748 -22.68 -2.61 -11.65
N ILE A 749 -23.08 -2.70 -12.92
CA ILE A 749 -24.00 -1.73 -13.55
C ILE A 749 -25.47 -1.96 -13.12
N SER A 750 -26.35 -1.03 -13.48
CA SER A 750 -27.77 -1.01 -13.06
C SER A 750 -28.65 -2.00 -13.81
N VAL A 751 -28.67 -3.24 -13.31
CA VAL A 751 -29.43 -4.37 -13.86
C VAL A 751 -29.98 -5.26 -12.74
N THR A 752 -31.05 -6.02 -13.00
CA THR A 752 -31.48 -7.11 -12.10
C THR A 752 -30.56 -8.32 -12.25
N HIS A 753 -30.60 -9.24 -11.29
CA HIS A 753 -29.83 -10.49 -11.31
C HIS A 753 -30.00 -11.29 -12.61
N GLU A 754 -31.22 -11.41 -13.13
CA GLU A 754 -31.48 -12.14 -14.38
C GLU A 754 -30.85 -11.43 -15.58
N ALA A 755 -31.01 -10.10 -15.65
CA ALA A 755 -30.44 -9.29 -16.71
C ALA A 755 -28.89 -9.27 -16.65
N LEU A 756 -28.30 -9.40 -15.45
CA LEU A 756 -26.85 -9.54 -15.27
C LEU A 756 -26.27 -10.70 -16.08
N GLY A 757 -27.01 -11.81 -16.19
CA GLY A 757 -26.62 -13.00 -16.94
C GLY A 757 -26.21 -12.73 -18.39
N THR A 758 -26.83 -11.76 -19.06
CA THR A 758 -26.47 -11.37 -20.44
C THR A 758 -25.43 -10.24 -20.51
N VAL A 759 -25.49 -9.26 -19.60
CA VAL A 759 -24.62 -8.07 -19.69
C VAL A 759 -23.20 -8.30 -19.15
N ARG A 760 -22.99 -9.27 -18.26
CA ARG A 760 -21.71 -9.50 -17.56
C ARG A 760 -20.57 -10.05 -18.42
N VAL A 761 -20.86 -10.44 -19.66
CA VAL A 761 -19.89 -11.07 -20.55
C VAL A 761 -18.86 -10.05 -21.03
N MET A 762 -17.57 -10.43 -21.06
CA MET A 762 -16.49 -9.44 -20.97
C MET A 762 -16.34 -8.52 -22.18
N ARG A 763 -16.73 -8.94 -23.40
CA ARG A 763 -16.79 -8.00 -24.55
C ARG A 763 -17.86 -6.95 -24.34
N THR A 764 -19.04 -7.35 -23.86
CA THR A 764 -20.12 -6.43 -23.48
C THR A 764 -19.63 -5.44 -22.43
N THR A 765 -18.95 -5.91 -21.38
CA THR A 765 -18.39 -5.01 -20.35
C THR A 765 -17.32 -4.05 -20.89
N GLY A 766 -16.50 -4.50 -21.84
CA GLY A 766 -15.52 -3.66 -22.52
C GLY A 766 -16.16 -2.53 -23.31
N MET A 767 -17.20 -2.86 -24.09
CA MET A 767 -17.98 -1.87 -24.82
C MET A 767 -18.66 -0.86 -23.89
N MET A 768 -19.19 -1.27 -22.73
CA MET A 768 -19.67 -0.32 -21.70
C MET A 768 -18.58 0.66 -21.28
N GLY A 769 -17.35 0.16 -21.10
CA GLY A 769 -16.18 0.98 -20.82
C GLY A 769 -15.93 2.01 -21.92
N GLU A 770 -15.94 1.60 -23.19
CA GLU A 770 -15.78 2.53 -24.32
C GLU A 770 -16.80 3.68 -24.27
N ILE A 771 -18.08 3.34 -24.03
CA ILE A 771 -19.17 4.32 -23.90
C ILE A 771 -18.93 5.27 -22.72
N VAL A 772 -18.56 4.74 -21.55
CA VAL A 772 -18.24 5.56 -20.37
C VAL A 772 -17.09 6.53 -20.65
N GLY A 773 -16.05 6.11 -21.37
CA GLY A 773 -14.95 7.00 -21.76
C GLY A 773 -15.39 8.12 -22.69
N MET A 774 -16.25 7.82 -23.68
CA MET A 774 -16.83 8.82 -24.59
C MET A 774 -17.72 9.82 -23.85
N ALA A 775 -18.57 9.30 -22.95
CA ALA A 775 -19.47 10.13 -22.15
C ALA A 775 -18.72 10.99 -21.13
N ALA A 776 -17.64 10.48 -20.52
CA ALA A 776 -16.79 11.26 -19.64
C ALA A 776 -16.12 12.43 -20.37
N PHE A 777 -15.68 12.21 -21.62
CA PHE A 777 -15.17 13.28 -22.47
C PHE A 777 -16.23 14.37 -22.70
N LEU A 778 -17.45 14.00 -23.09
CA LEU A 778 -18.53 14.97 -23.28
C LEU A 778 -18.91 15.69 -21.99
N ALA A 779 -19.01 14.98 -20.87
CA ALA A 779 -19.29 15.54 -19.56
C ALA A 779 -18.24 16.61 -19.18
N LYS A 780 -16.96 16.33 -19.44
CA LYS A 780 -15.88 17.28 -19.18
C LYS A 780 -15.91 18.48 -20.14
N GLU A 781 -16.08 18.24 -21.44
CA GLU A 781 -16.11 19.29 -22.47
C GLU A 781 -17.28 20.25 -22.26
N LYS A 782 -18.47 19.71 -21.97
CA LYS A 782 -19.72 20.47 -21.77
C LYS A 782 -19.93 20.93 -20.33
N LYS A 783 -19.03 20.57 -19.41
CA LYS A 783 -19.14 20.87 -17.96
C LYS A 783 -20.48 20.41 -17.38
N CYS A 784 -20.88 19.18 -17.69
CA CYS A 784 -22.15 18.59 -17.27
C CYS A 784 -21.92 17.26 -16.54
N THR A 785 -22.97 16.77 -15.89
CA THR A 785 -22.96 15.47 -15.20
C THR A 785 -23.15 14.30 -16.18
N PRO A 786 -22.81 13.06 -15.82
CA PRO A 786 -23.15 11.86 -16.60
C PRO A 786 -24.64 11.82 -17.00
N ARG A 787 -25.54 12.16 -16.08
CA ARG A 787 -26.98 12.26 -16.33
C ARG A 787 -27.31 13.31 -17.40
N GLN A 788 -26.67 14.48 -17.34
CA GLN A 788 -26.91 15.54 -18.32
C GLN A 788 -26.37 15.21 -19.72
N VAL A 789 -25.41 14.29 -19.86
CA VAL A 789 -25.02 13.76 -21.17
C VAL A 789 -26.22 13.09 -21.85
N TYR A 790 -27.01 12.30 -21.13
CA TYR A 790 -28.27 11.75 -21.66
C TYR A 790 -29.30 12.85 -21.94
N GLN A 791 -29.56 13.73 -20.97
CA GLN A 791 -30.65 14.71 -21.07
C GLN A 791 -30.43 15.79 -22.13
N GLN A 792 -29.18 16.13 -22.43
CA GLN A 792 -28.84 17.32 -23.23
C GLN A 792 -27.92 17.01 -24.43
N TYR A 793 -27.14 15.94 -24.38
CA TYR A 793 -26.06 15.68 -25.35
C TYR A 793 -26.07 14.24 -25.91
N LEU A 794 -27.23 13.58 -25.90
CA LEU A 794 -27.36 12.20 -26.37
C LEU A 794 -27.03 12.08 -27.86
N HIS A 795 -27.37 13.08 -28.66
CA HIS A 795 -27.05 13.10 -30.09
C HIS A 795 -25.54 13.14 -30.34
N GLU A 796 -24.80 13.93 -29.57
CA GLU A 796 -23.34 13.99 -29.62
C GLU A 796 -22.71 12.68 -29.18
N LEU A 797 -23.23 12.05 -28.12
CA LEU A 797 -22.77 10.73 -27.69
C LEU A 797 -23.00 9.69 -28.80
N LYS A 798 -24.19 9.66 -29.42
CA LYS A 798 -24.47 8.79 -30.58
C LYS A 798 -23.52 9.02 -31.75
N ARG A 799 -23.15 10.28 -32.01
CA ARG A 799 -22.16 10.61 -33.05
C ARG A 799 -20.76 10.08 -32.70
N LEU A 800 -20.35 10.17 -31.42
CA LEU A 800 -19.09 9.56 -30.97
C LEU A 800 -19.12 8.03 -31.09
N MET A 801 -20.23 7.40 -30.69
CA MET A 801 -20.40 5.94 -30.82
C MET A 801 -20.32 5.46 -32.26
N LYS A 802 -20.91 6.22 -33.20
CA LYS A 802 -20.80 5.94 -34.65
C LYS A 802 -19.41 6.19 -35.21
N LYS A 803 -18.60 7.07 -34.61
CA LYS A 803 -17.23 7.37 -35.06
C LYS A 803 -16.21 6.38 -34.47
N GLY A 804 -16.42 5.94 -33.24
CA GLY A 804 -15.46 5.13 -32.50
C GLY A 804 -14.21 5.89 -32.07
N VAL A 805 -13.39 5.23 -31.23
CA VAL A 805 -12.12 5.75 -30.69
C VAL A 805 -10.99 4.71 -30.72
N GLY A 806 -11.20 3.61 -31.45
CA GLY A 806 -10.16 2.61 -31.71
C GLY A 806 -9.05 3.16 -32.61
N LYS A 807 -7.84 2.61 -32.51
CA LYS A 807 -6.70 3.01 -33.34
C LYS A 807 -6.88 2.68 -34.83
N ASN A 808 -7.81 1.79 -35.17
CA ASN A 808 -8.12 1.44 -36.56
C ASN A 808 -8.97 2.51 -37.30
N ASN A 809 -9.37 3.61 -36.63
CA ASN A 809 -10.19 4.69 -37.19
C ASN A 809 -9.43 6.04 -37.33
N GLN A 810 -8.10 6.07 -37.19
CA GLN A 810 -7.26 7.27 -37.38
C GLN A 810 -6.27 7.11 -38.52
#